data_AF-A0A9P6BJP4-F1
#
_entry.id   AF-A0A9P6BJP4-F1
#
_cell.length_a   1.000
_cell.length_b   1.000
_cell.length_c   1.000
_cell.angle_alpha   90.00
_cell.angle_beta   90.00
_cell.angle_gamma   90.00
#
_symmetry.space_group_name_H-M   'P 1'
#
loop_
_entity.id
_entity.type
_entity.pdbx_description
1 polymer ?
#
loop_
_entity_poly.entity_id
_entity_poly.type
_entity_poly.pdbx_seq_one_letter_code
_entity_poly.pdbx_strand_id
1 'polypeptide(L)'
;GGAYVPLDPVYASGRLLDIISDASPSILLADKLGCDTLGESALSSLTVIDPNMQMKGSSDNPSVANLTSHHLAYVIYTSGSTGKPKGVMVEHAQVTRLFDATADWYHFDENDTWIMTHSFSFDVSVWELWGALRYGGKLIIPSHYIIQSPEDFYHLICDEGVTVLNITPSAFKPLIRYQAVVEQRDRVRYIIMVGEALEPIILKPWYATRSEDYPRIVNMYGPTEITVYAMYRVIKEQDCSQFVSPIGVRIHDLSIYVLDSQGHPAPLGTIGELCIGGAGVTRGYLNRAELTAERFPLDPFSKTKGARMYKTGDLVRYLPDGNLIYLGRNDHQVKVRGFRIELGEIEARIVEYPLVREATVVALGADSDKRLVAYVVADAAGRLAQLLRDHLVPILPEYMIPTVFVQLDALPRTVNGKLDRRALPEPERNIFTSQDYEAPQGETEIALAVIWADLLKVERVGRHDNFFMLGGHSLLAVKMIGVVRLNLGFEMKLRTLFEAPTIAQLSVKLLEMDDTQEDLFDVLIPLRIHGSRRTLFCIHEVHGVSWIFTSLLGHLHMDQPIYGLQARGLNGKGQLAESIDDMTKDYIDQIRRIQPHGPYQLLGWSFGGSIAHNMAVELEKLGERVDLLALMDTPTEYSRLEEENEYYLAETDYEQSGQSCSTESSKGEITPLTNMQREFRNHLGLANQFPPSVNSDIRGLTFEGSKVLKKHVYRVTKNNMRIAKQFSPAVYTGDMLFFNATVASLEDMPAVDPQCWGPFVIGKIEVHKFNFTHLDMAMPGPMAEIGRVLSSKLEELHQQ
;
A
#
# COMPACT_ATOMS: atom_id res chain seq x y z
N GLY A 1 0.97 -31.96 5.80
CA GLY A 1 2.32 -32.50 5.60
C GLY A 1 2.83 -32.35 4.17
N GLY A 2 2.33 -31.40 3.38
CA GLY A 2 3.02 -30.94 2.17
C GLY A 2 3.92 -29.75 2.47
N ALA A 3 4.82 -29.41 1.55
CA ALA A 3 5.64 -28.19 1.61
C ALA A 3 5.09 -27.16 0.62
N TYR A 4 5.09 -25.89 1.01
CA TYR A 4 4.60 -24.84 0.11
C TYR A 4 5.72 -24.28 -0.77
N VAL A 5 5.34 -23.86 -1.97
CA VAL A 5 6.19 -23.07 -2.89
C VAL A 5 5.47 -21.75 -3.11
N PRO A 6 5.99 -20.63 -2.58
CA PRO A 6 5.32 -19.34 -2.75
C PRO A 6 5.43 -18.86 -4.19
N LEU A 7 4.31 -18.39 -4.73
CA LEU A 7 4.17 -17.83 -6.07
C LEU A 7 3.57 -16.43 -5.94
N ASP A 8 4.40 -15.39 -6.02
CA ASP A 8 3.94 -14.00 -5.92
C ASP A 8 3.36 -13.53 -7.27
N PRO A 9 2.07 -13.13 -7.34
CA PRO A 9 1.45 -12.64 -8.58
C PRO A 9 2.09 -11.38 -9.16
N VAL A 10 2.94 -10.67 -8.39
CA VAL A 10 3.75 -9.55 -8.89
C VAL A 10 4.85 -10.02 -9.86
N TYR A 11 5.24 -11.29 -9.82
CA TYR A 11 6.21 -11.83 -10.77
C TYR A 11 5.60 -12.03 -12.15
N ALA A 12 6.40 -11.83 -13.19
CA ALA A 12 6.01 -12.11 -14.56
C ALA A 12 5.61 -13.59 -14.71
N SER A 13 4.57 -13.86 -15.49
CA SER A 13 3.99 -15.19 -15.66
C SER A 13 5.04 -16.22 -16.11
N GLY A 14 5.96 -15.86 -17.00
CA GLY A 14 7.07 -16.73 -17.42
C GLY A 14 7.92 -17.24 -16.26
N ARG A 15 8.22 -16.40 -15.26
CA ARG A 15 8.97 -16.81 -14.07
C ARG A 15 8.17 -17.75 -13.19
N LEU A 16 6.87 -17.48 -13.01
CA LEU A 16 6.01 -18.36 -12.23
C LEU A 16 5.92 -19.74 -12.87
N LEU A 17 5.86 -19.80 -14.21
CA LEU A 17 5.88 -21.05 -14.96
C LEU A 17 7.22 -21.79 -14.82
N ASP A 18 8.36 -21.10 -14.83
CA ASP A 18 9.67 -21.70 -14.56
C ASP A 18 9.72 -22.35 -13.16
N ILE A 19 9.16 -21.68 -12.15
CA ILE A 19 9.07 -22.19 -10.78
C ILE A 19 8.15 -23.41 -10.72
N ILE A 20 6.95 -23.33 -11.31
CA ILE A 20 5.98 -24.43 -11.34
C ILE A 20 6.58 -25.66 -12.06
N SER A 21 7.28 -25.43 -13.17
CA SER A 21 7.93 -26.49 -13.95
C SER A 21 9.00 -27.21 -13.13
N ASP A 22 9.90 -26.45 -12.48
CA ASP A 22 10.97 -27.02 -11.67
C ASP A 22 10.44 -27.67 -10.37
N ALA A 23 9.42 -27.10 -9.74
CA ALA A 23 8.83 -27.62 -8.50
C ALA A 23 7.88 -28.80 -8.72
N SER A 24 7.19 -28.84 -9.85
CA SER A 24 6.15 -29.83 -10.20
C SER A 24 5.13 -30.07 -9.07
N PRO A 25 4.41 -29.02 -8.61
CA PRO A 25 3.51 -29.12 -7.46
C PRO A 25 2.31 -30.03 -7.76
N SER A 26 1.88 -30.82 -6.77
CA SER A 26 0.70 -31.69 -6.91
C SER A 26 -0.62 -30.93 -6.88
N ILE A 27 -0.65 -29.78 -6.21
CA ILE A 27 -1.82 -28.91 -6.04
C ILE A 27 -1.34 -27.47 -6.14
N LEU A 28 -2.10 -26.63 -6.84
CA LEU A 28 -1.95 -25.18 -6.86
C LEU A 28 -3.07 -24.55 -6.04
N LEU A 29 -2.73 -23.81 -4.99
CA LEU A 29 -3.67 -22.95 -4.29
C LEU A 29 -3.62 -21.57 -4.92
N ALA A 30 -4.68 -21.16 -5.64
CA ALA A 30 -4.72 -19.89 -6.33
C ALA A 30 -6.13 -19.30 -6.26
N ASP A 31 -6.21 -18.02 -5.88
CA ASP A 31 -7.42 -17.22 -6.03
C ASP A 31 -7.59 -16.77 -7.50
N LYS A 32 -8.59 -15.93 -7.76
CA LYS A 32 -8.85 -15.41 -9.11
C LYS A 32 -7.64 -14.68 -9.70
N LEU A 33 -6.97 -13.82 -8.92
CA LEU A 33 -5.82 -13.06 -9.38
C LEU A 33 -4.67 -13.99 -9.77
N GLY A 34 -4.36 -14.98 -8.94
CA GLY A 34 -3.33 -15.99 -9.24
C GLY A 34 -3.64 -16.80 -10.50
N CYS A 35 -4.92 -17.16 -10.71
CA CYS A 35 -5.36 -17.84 -11.91
C CYS A 35 -5.18 -16.97 -13.17
N ASP A 36 -5.63 -15.71 -13.11
CA ASP A 36 -5.53 -14.76 -14.22
C ASP A 36 -4.07 -14.50 -14.62
N THR A 37 -3.17 -14.37 -13.63
CA THR A 37 -1.72 -14.16 -13.87
C THR A 37 -1.05 -15.36 -14.56
N LEU A 38 -1.44 -16.59 -14.23
CA LEU A 38 -0.87 -17.80 -14.83
C LEU A 38 -1.45 -18.14 -16.21
N GLY A 39 -2.71 -17.78 -16.44
CA GLY A 39 -3.44 -18.03 -17.67
C GLY A 39 -3.95 -19.47 -17.80
N GLU A 40 -5.08 -19.64 -18.51
CA GLU A 40 -5.83 -20.90 -18.60
C GLU A 40 -4.99 -22.10 -19.10
N SER A 41 -4.08 -21.85 -20.04
CA SER A 41 -3.23 -22.90 -20.62
C SER A 41 -2.34 -23.56 -19.57
N ALA A 42 -1.72 -22.78 -18.69
CA ALA A 42 -0.87 -23.29 -17.62
C ALA A 42 -1.67 -24.08 -16.58
N LEU A 43 -2.84 -23.55 -16.22
CA LEU A 43 -3.73 -24.14 -15.21
C LEU A 43 -4.33 -25.48 -15.64
N SER A 44 -4.52 -25.70 -16.95
CA SER A 44 -5.15 -26.92 -17.50
C SER A 44 -4.45 -28.23 -17.10
N SER A 45 -3.17 -28.16 -16.73
CA SER A 45 -2.35 -29.31 -16.34
C SER A 45 -2.22 -29.49 -14.82
N LEU A 46 -2.80 -28.58 -14.02
CA LEU A 46 -2.65 -28.54 -12.57
C LEU A 46 -3.99 -28.77 -11.86
N THR A 47 -3.94 -29.38 -10.68
CA THR A 47 -5.09 -29.39 -9.78
C THR A 47 -5.14 -28.06 -9.04
N VAL A 48 -6.02 -27.16 -9.45
CA VAL A 48 -6.18 -25.82 -8.87
C VAL A 48 -7.30 -25.83 -7.83
N ILE A 49 -7.03 -25.30 -6.64
CA ILE A 49 -8.01 -25.14 -5.56
C ILE A 49 -8.08 -23.67 -5.18
N ASP A 50 -9.29 -23.10 -5.18
CA ASP A 50 -9.53 -21.76 -4.67
C ASP A 50 -9.40 -21.76 -3.14
N PRO A 51 -8.43 -21.01 -2.57
CA PRO A 51 -8.24 -20.96 -1.12
C PRO A 51 -9.45 -20.36 -0.37
N ASN A 52 -10.33 -19.61 -1.05
CA ASN A 52 -11.53 -19.02 -0.45
C ASN A 52 -12.74 -19.97 -0.46
N MET A 53 -12.61 -21.15 -1.08
CA MET A 53 -13.68 -22.14 -1.09
C MET A 53 -13.92 -22.65 0.33
N GLN A 54 -15.19 -22.64 0.78
CA GLN A 54 -15.54 -23.26 2.07
C GLN A 54 -15.25 -24.77 2.02
N MET A 55 -14.19 -25.18 2.71
CA MET A 55 -13.86 -26.58 2.89
C MET A 55 -14.83 -27.22 3.89
N LYS A 56 -15.48 -28.31 3.49
CA LYS A 56 -16.26 -29.15 4.41
C LYS A 56 -15.30 -30.11 5.11
N GLY A 57 -15.16 -30.01 6.44
CA GLY A 57 -14.26 -30.87 7.21
C GLY A 57 -14.10 -30.42 8.66
N SER A 58 -13.32 -31.18 9.43
CA SER A 58 -12.93 -30.79 10.79
C SER A 58 -11.94 -29.63 10.74
N SER A 59 -12.04 -28.70 11.70
CA SER A 59 -11.06 -27.64 11.98
C SER A 59 -9.94 -28.08 12.92
N ASP A 60 -9.92 -29.34 13.35
CA ASP A 60 -8.86 -29.88 14.21
C ASP A 60 -7.52 -29.92 13.48
N ASN A 61 -6.42 -29.86 14.25
CA ASN A 61 -5.09 -30.04 13.69
C ASN A 61 -4.98 -31.40 12.97
N PRO A 62 -4.57 -31.43 11.69
CA PRO A 62 -4.57 -32.66 10.91
C PRO A 62 -3.54 -33.66 11.48
N SER A 63 -4.00 -34.85 11.83
CA SER A 63 -3.13 -35.95 12.23
C SER A 63 -2.65 -36.70 10.99
N VAL A 64 -1.40 -36.47 10.58
CA VAL A 64 -0.77 -37.13 9.44
C VAL A 64 0.24 -38.15 9.96
N ALA A 65 0.03 -39.42 9.65
CA ALA A 65 0.95 -40.49 10.05
C ALA A 65 2.36 -40.24 9.50
N ASN A 66 3.38 -40.55 10.31
CA ASN A 66 4.80 -40.45 9.97
C ASN A 66 5.32 -39.03 9.64
N LEU A 67 4.56 -37.97 9.94
CA LEU A 67 5.09 -36.61 9.82
C LEU A 67 6.19 -36.38 10.87
N THR A 68 7.33 -35.85 10.44
CA THR A 68 8.49 -35.53 11.28
C THR A 68 8.96 -34.10 10.98
N SER A 69 9.70 -33.49 11.90
CA SER A 69 10.28 -32.15 11.71
C SER A 69 11.32 -32.09 10.58
N HIS A 70 11.79 -33.24 10.09
CA HIS A 70 12.66 -33.34 8.92
C HIS A 70 11.90 -33.33 7.58
N HIS A 71 10.58 -33.20 7.57
CA HIS A 71 9.87 -32.92 6.33
C HIS A 71 10.06 -31.46 5.92
N LEU A 72 9.97 -31.20 4.62
CA LEU A 72 10.05 -29.84 4.08
C LEU A 72 8.88 -29.01 4.60
N ALA A 73 9.19 -27.81 5.09
CA ALA A 73 8.21 -26.78 5.37
C ALA A 73 7.90 -25.99 4.09
N TYR A 74 8.95 -25.62 3.35
CA TYR A 74 8.83 -24.84 2.12
C TYR A 74 9.99 -25.03 1.15
N VAL A 75 9.77 -24.62 -0.09
CA VAL A 75 10.81 -24.39 -1.08
C VAL A 75 10.69 -22.97 -1.59
N ILE A 76 11.67 -22.11 -1.27
CA ILE A 76 11.71 -20.71 -1.76
C ILE A 76 12.72 -20.60 -2.89
N TYR A 77 12.29 -20.02 -4.00
CA TYR A 77 13.13 -19.84 -5.18
C TYR A 77 13.94 -18.55 -5.09
N THR A 78 15.24 -18.68 -5.38
CA THR A 78 16.18 -17.56 -5.47
C THR A 78 16.76 -17.46 -6.89
N SER A 79 17.37 -16.33 -7.23
CA SER A 79 18.06 -16.18 -8.52
C SER A 79 19.19 -17.21 -8.68
N GLY A 80 19.41 -17.69 -9.90
CA GLY A 80 20.39 -18.73 -10.20
C GLY A 80 21.44 -18.29 -11.22
N SER A 81 22.71 -18.61 -10.96
CA SER A 81 23.85 -18.27 -11.83
C SER A 81 23.79 -18.86 -13.24
N THR A 82 22.93 -19.85 -13.48
CA THR A 82 22.76 -20.53 -14.78
C THR A 82 21.57 -20.01 -15.60
N GLY A 83 20.91 -18.92 -15.16
CA GLY A 83 19.74 -18.38 -15.84
C GLY A 83 18.39 -18.96 -15.41
N LYS A 84 18.37 -19.99 -14.57
CA LYS A 84 17.13 -20.54 -14.00
C LYS A 84 17.08 -20.35 -12.50
N PRO A 85 15.93 -19.98 -11.92
CA PRO A 85 15.81 -19.83 -10.48
C PRO A 85 16.05 -21.19 -9.78
N LYS A 86 16.58 -21.14 -8.56
CA LYS A 86 16.94 -22.33 -7.77
C LYS A 86 16.09 -22.39 -6.49
N GLY A 87 15.39 -23.51 -6.29
CA GLY A 87 14.54 -23.72 -5.11
C GLY A 87 15.34 -24.21 -3.90
N VAL A 88 15.37 -23.45 -2.82
CA VAL A 88 16.04 -23.83 -1.55
C VAL A 88 15.06 -24.65 -0.71
N MET A 89 15.42 -25.89 -0.41
CA MET A 89 14.59 -26.83 0.34
C MET A 89 14.81 -26.69 1.86
N VAL A 90 13.82 -26.18 2.58
CA VAL A 90 13.90 -25.92 4.02
C VAL A 90 12.97 -26.85 4.81
N GLU A 91 13.49 -27.46 5.87
CA GLU A 91 12.75 -28.37 6.76
C GLU A 91 12.09 -27.63 7.94
N HIS A 92 11.00 -28.19 8.48
CA HIS A 92 10.32 -27.63 9.67
C HIS A 92 11.28 -27.42 10.85
N ALA A 93 12.17 -28.38 11.09
CA ALA A 93 13.15 -28.32 12.18
C ALA A 93 14.02 -27.05 12.13
N GLN A 94 14.29 -26.52 10.94
CA GLN A 94 15.20 -25.39 10.77
C GLN A 94 14.50 -24.06 11.09
N VAL A 95 13.22 -23.98 10.74
CA VAL A 95 12.34 -22.85 11.07
C VAL A 95 12.14 -22.77 12.58
N THR A 96 11.76 -23.89 13.22
CA THR A 96 11.55 -23.90 14.68
C THR A 96 12.84 -23.60 15.44
N ARG A 97 13.95 -24.19 14.99
CA ARG A 97 15.30 -23.92 15.52
C ARG A 97 15.67 -22.45 15.47
N LEU A 98 15.36 -21.74 14.37
CA LEU A 98 15.68 -20.31 14.26
C LEU A 98 15.05 -19.50 15.40
N PHE A 99 13.76 -19.75 15.70
CA PHE A 99 13.07 -19.06 16.79
C PHE A 99 13.61 -19.47 18.16
N ASP A 100 13.82 -20.77 18.40
CA ASP A 100 14.38 -21.26 19.66
C ASP A 100 15.77 -20.69 19.93
N ALA A 101 16.62 -20.64 18.89
CA ALA A 101 18.00 -20.20 19.01
C ALA A 101 18.16 -18.69 19.22
N THR A 102 17.10 -17.91 18.99
CA THR A 102 17.08 -16.45 19.09
C THR A 102 16.16 -15.93 20.20
N ALA A 103 15.41 -16.81 20.88
CA ALA A 103 14.44 -16.44 21.90
C ALA A 103 15.03 -15.55 23.01
N ASP A 104 16.25 -15.85 23.46
CA ASP A 104 16.95 -15.11 24.53
C ASP A 104 17.34 -13.67 24.15
N TRP A 105 17.31 -13.31 22.86
CA TRP A 105 17.64 -11.96 22.42
C TRP A 105 16.42 -11.05 22.31
N TYR A 106 15.26 -11.62 22.01
CA TYR A 106 14.06 -10.88 21.63
C TYR A 106 12.94 -10.97 22.66
N HIS A 107 12.79 -12.11 23.34
CA HIS A 107 11.69 -12.35 24.29
C HIS A 107 10.33 -11.94 23.70
N PHE A 108 10.02 -12.50 22.52
CA PHE A 108 8.72 -12.28 21.89
C PHE A 108 7.60 -12.96 22.66
N ASP A 109 6.42 -12.35 22.68
CA ASP A 109 5.25 -12.82 23.39
C ASP A 109 3.93 -12.45 22.69
N GLU A 110 2.80 -12.81 23.29
CA GLU A 110 1.46 -12.59 22.73
C GLU A 110 1.07 -11.11 22.57
N ASN A 111 1.78 -10.19 23.21
CA ASN A 111 1.56 -8.75 23.09
C ASN A 111 2.29 -8.13 21.89
N ASP A 112 3.10 -8.90 21.17
CA ASP A 112 3.79 -8.41 20.00
C ASP A 112 2.87 -8.33 18.78
N THR A 113 2.76 -7.12 18.23
CA THR A 113 2.24 -6.88 16.88
C THR A 113 3.39 -6.87 15.88
N TRP A 114 3.37 -7.82 14.97
CA TRP A 114 4.29 -7.98 13.85
C TRP A 114 3.68 -7.39 12.57
N ILE A 115 4.53 -6.93 11.66
CA ILE A 115 4.12 -6.51 10.33
C ILE A 115 4.95 -7.24 9.27
N MET A 116 4.26 -7.79 8.26
CA MET A 116 4.89 -8.49 7.15
C MET A 116 5.23 -7.50 6.03
N THR A 117 6.49 -7.07 5.95
CA THR A 117 6.92 -6.06 4.96
C THR A 117 7.54 -6.68 3.73
N HIS A 118 7.96 -7.95 3.83
CA HIS A 118 8.60 -8.68 2.76
C HIS A 118 7.60 -9.57 2.02
N SER A 119 7.82 -9.76 0.71
CA SER A 119 7.04 -10.73 -0.07
C SER A 119 7.15 -12.12 0.58
N PHE A 120 6.05 -12.88 0.57
CA PHE A 120 6.03 -14.28 0.99
C PHE A 120 6.90 -15.20 0.10
N SER A 121 7.38 -14.68 -1.05
CA SER A 121 8.38 -15.35 -1.89
C SER A 121 9.83 -15.06 -1.45
N PHE A 122 10.03 -14.26 -0.40
CA PHE A 122 11.33 -14.00 0.21
C PHE A 122 11.36 -14.57 1.63
N ASP A 123 12.45 -15.24 2.02
CA ASP A 123 12.46 -16.06 3.25
C ASP A 123 12.44 -15.28 4.56
N VAL A 124 12.68 -13.96 4.52
CA VAL A 124 12.41 -13.08 5.68
C VAL A 124 10.95 -13.13 6.11
N SER A 125 10.02 -13.33 5.17
CA SER A 125 8.60 -13.51 5.49
C SER A 125 8.33 -14.71 6.40
N VAL A 126 9.20 -15.73 6.40
CA VAL A 126 9.09 -16.89 7.30
C VAL A 126 9.32 -16.44 8.74
N TRP A 127 10.26 -15.52 8.97
CA TRP A 127 10.48 -14.94 10.29
C TRP A 127 9.30 -14.06 10.73
N GLU A 128 8.76 -13.25 9.83
CA GLU A 128 7.61 -12.37 10.10
C GLU A 128 6.32 -13.17 10.40
N LEU A 129 5.98 -14.11 9.51
CA LEU A 129 4.75 -14.90 9.57
C LEU A 129 4.76 -15.85 10.78
N TRP A 130 5.80 -16.67 10.90
CA TRP A 130 5.86 -17.67 11.96
C TRP A 130 6.29 -17.05 13.30
N GLY A 131 6.94 -15.89 13.31
CA GLY A 131 7.24 -15.15 14.54
C GLY A 131 5.96 -14.76 15.26
N ALA A 132 5.03 -14.11 14.56
CA ALA A 132 3.74 -13.75 15.12
C ALA A 132 2.96 -14.99 15.62
N LEU A 133 2.78 -16.00 14.75
CA LEU A 133 1.95 -17.15 15.06
C LEU A 133 2.54 -18.08 16.13
N ARG A 134 3.87 -18.20 16.22
CA ARG A 134 4.55 -19.05 17.22
C ARG A 134 4.42 -18.49 18.63
N TYR A 135 4.52 -17.18 18.78
CA TYR A 135 4.51 -16.52 20.08
C TYR A 135 3.13 -16.00 20.49
N GLY A 136 2.09 -16.26 19.69
CA GLY A 136 0.70 -15.85 19.99
C GLY A 136 0.40 -14.38 19.70
N GLY A 137 1.28 -13.70 18.96
CA GLY A 137 1.15 -12.29 18.60
C GLY A 137 0.21 -12.06 17.41
N LYS A 138 0.04 -10.78 17.07
CA LYS A 138 -0.76 -10.32 15.93
C LYS A 138 0.12 -10.12 14.70
N LEU A 139 -0.31 -10.59 13.52
CA LEU A 139 0.36 -10.28 12.24
C LEU A 139 -0.47 -9.30 11.41
N ILE A 140 0.14 -8.17 11.04
CA ILE A 140 -0.42 -7.23 10.06
C ILE A 140 0.13 -7.59 8.67
N ILE A 141 -0.78 -7.77 7.71
CA ILE A 141 -0.44 -8.02 6.30
C ILE A 141 -0.86 -6.78 5.49
N PRO A 142 0.02 -5.78 5.34
CA PRO A 142 -0.27 -4.59 4.57
C PRO A 142 -0.25 -4.88 3.07
N SER A 143 -0.95 -4.05 2.30
CA SER A 143 -0.76 -4.05 0.85
C SER A 143 0.64 -3.53 0.49
N HIS A 144 1.17 -3.98 -0.65
CA HIS A 144 2.46 -3.51 -1.16
C HIS A 144 2.52 -1.98 -1.33
N TYR A 145 1.39 -1.34 -1.63
CA TYR A 145 1.28 0.11 -1.82
C TYR A 145 1.55 0.87 -0.53
N ILE A 146 1.04 0.38 0.60
CA ILE A 146 1.25 1.00 1.90
C ILE A 146 2.73 0.95 2.24
N ILE A 147 3.40 -0.20 2.08
CA ILE A 147 4.83 -0.36 2.39
C ILE A 147 5.71 0.62 1.59
N GLN A 148 5.31 0.97 0.37
CA GLN A 148 6.08 1.88 -0.49
C GLN A 148 5.90 3.37 -0.17
N SER A 149 4.83 3.78 0.53
CA SER A 149 4.65 5.15 1.00
C SER A 149 5.18 5.27 2.44
N PRO A 150 6.25 6.04 2.69
CA PRO A 150 6.73 6.27 4.04
C PRO A 150 5.65 6.85 4.97
N GLU A 151 4.75 7.66 4.43
CA GLU A 151 3.65 8.29 5.16
C GLU A 151 2.61 7.26 5.61
N ASP A 152 1.99 6.57 4.66
CA ASP A 152 0.95 5.57 4.94
C ASP A 152 1.52 4.42 5.78
N PHE A 153 2.77 4.03 5.52
CA PHE A 153 3.42 2.97 6.26
C PHE A 153 3.68 3.34 7.71
N TYR A 154 4.14 4.57 7.99
CA TYR A 154 4.39 5.02 9.36
C TYR A 154 3.08 5.20 10.14
N HIS A 155 2.04 5.72 9.48
CA HIS A 155 0.70 5.80 10.08
C HIS A 155 0.19 4.40 10.45
N LEU A 156 0.27 3.42 9.54
CA LEU A 156 -0.11 2.05 9.83
C LEU A 156 0.68 1.46 11.01
N ILE A 157 2.00 1.71 11.07
CA ILE A 157 2.84 1.27 12.19
C ILE A 157 2.34 1.84 13.53
N CYS A 158 1.95 3.11 13.55
CA CYS A 158 1.44 3.77 14.74
C CYS A 158 0.04 3.27 15.13
N ASP A 159 -0.88 3.23 14.17
CA ASP A 159 -2.30 2.91 14.37
C ASP A 159 -2.50 1.45 14.80
N GLU A 160 -1.75 0.52 14.20
CA GLU A 160 -1.80 -0.90 14.56
C GLU A 160 -0.91 -1.24 15.78
N GLY A 161 -0.14 -0.26 16.28
CA GLY A 161 0.76 -0.44 17.42
C GLY A 161 1.83 -1.48 17.16
N VAL A 162 2.47 -1.44 15.99
CA VAL A 162 3.52 -2.39 15.60
C VAL A 162 4.69 -2.36 16.58
N THR A 163 5.15 -3.55 16.98
CA THR A 163 6.23 -3.77 17.96
C THR A 163 7.46 -4.42 17.32
N VAL A 164 7.29 -5.21 16.26
CA VAL A 164 8.38 -5.89 15.54
C VAL A 164 8.33 -5.52 14.06
N LEU A 165 9.35 -4.79 13.61
CA LEU A 165 9.49 -4.31 12.25
C LEU A 165 10.74 -4.93 11.61
N ASN A 166 10.56 -5.71 10.55
CA ASN A 166 11.67 -6.11 9.67
C ASN A 166 11.68 -5.17 8.47
N ILE A 167 12.85 -4.67 8.07
CA ILE A 167 12.95 -3.72 6.97
C ILE A 167 14.35 -3.72 6.36
N THR A 168 14.45 -3.35 5.08
CA THR A 168 15.76 -3.15 4.44
C THR A 168 16.34 -1.77 4.81
N PRO A 169 17.68 -1.63 4.91
CA PRO A 169 18.31 -0.34 5.10
C PRO A 169 17.82 0.74 4.13
N SER A 170 17.63 0.40 2.85
CA SER A 170 17.16 1.36 1.84
C SER A 170 15.71 1.82 2.06
N ALA A 171 14.81 0.91 2.47
CA ALA A 171 13.42 1.24 2.76
C ALA A 171 13.26 2.03 4.07
N PHE A 172 14.17 1.84 5.03
CA PHE A 172 14.11 2.54 6.31
C PHE A 172 14.54 4.01 6.23
N LYS A 173 15.47 4.37 5.33
CA LYS A 173 15.95 5.76 5.15
C LYS A 173 14.81 6.79 4.99
N PRO A 174 13.86 6.63 4.05
CA PRO A 174 12.76 7.59 3.92
C PRO A 174 11.81 7.55 5.13
N LEU A 175 11.62 6.40 5.77
CA LEU A 175 10.79 6.27 6.98
C LEU A 175 11.35 7.09 8.13
N ILE A 176 12.68 7.06 8.37
CA ILE A 176 13.35 7.90 9.40
C ILE A 176 13.06 9.39 9.16
N ARG A 177 13.11 9.84 7.90
CA ARG A 177 12.88 11.25 7.55
C ARG A 177 11.46 11.69 7.83
N TYR A 178 10.48 10.84 7.47
CA TYR A 178 9.08 11.14 7.72
C TYR A 178 8.76 11.13 9.22
N GLN A 179 9.23 10.12 9.93
CA GLN A 179 9.08 10.00 11.38
C GLN A 179 9.65 11.21 12.15
N ALA A 180 10.69 11.86 11.64
CA ALA A 180 11.29 13.05 12.26
C ALA A 180 10.40 14.30 12.22
N VAL A 181 9.39 14.35 11.33
CA VAL A 181 8.53 15.55 11.15
C VAL A 181 7.09 15.34 11.63
N VAL A 182 6.75 14.16 12.14
CA VAL A 182 5.40 13.81 12.62
C VAL A 182 5.36 13.65 14.14
N GLU A 183 4.23 14.05 14.74
CA GLU A 183 4.04 13.97 16.20
C GLU A 183 3.67 12.57 16.69
N GLN A 184 3.07 11.74 15.82
CA GLN A 184 2.68 10.37 16.16
C GLN A 184 3.87 9.54 16.64
N ARG A 185 3.60 8.66 17.60
CA ARG A 185 4.58 7.79 18.24
C ARG A 185 4.24 6.34 17.99
N ASP A 186 5.18 5.62 17.39
CA ASP A 186 5.12 4.17 17.29
C ASP A 186 5.46 3.48 18.63
N ARG A 187 5.18 2.18 18.69
CA ARG A 187 5.45 1.30 19.84
C ARG A 187 6.55 0.28 19.54
N VAL A 188 7.37 0.52 18.52
CA VAL A 188 8.31 -0.48 18.01
C VAL A 188 9.34 -0.82 19.10
N ARG A 189 9.50 -2.12 19.37
CA ARG A 189 10.51 -2.68 20.27
C ARG A 189 11.78 -3.04 19.50
N TYR A 190 11.60 -3.65 18.33
CA TYR A 190 12.67 -4.18 17.50
C TYR A 190 12.54 -3.74 16.05
N ILE A 191 13.62 -3.17 15.52
CA ILE A 191 13.79 -2.91 14.10
C ILE A 191 14.90 -3.81 13.59
N ILE A 192 14.52 -4.81 12.80
CA ILE A 192 15.41 -5.83 12.29
C ILE A 192 15.77 -5.47 10.85
N MET A 193 17.01 -5.04 10.66
CA MET A 193 17.59 -4.73 9.35
C MET A 193 18.05 -6.01 8.67
N VAL A 194 17.62 -6.19 7.41
CA VAL A 194 17.92 -7.40 6.63
C VAL A 194 17.99 -7.08 5.13
N GLY A 195 18.47 -8.04 4.35
CA GLY A 195 18.38 -8.02 2.88
C GLY A 195 19.55 -7.29 2.22
N GLU A 196 20.09 -6.24 2.83
CA GLU A 196 21.19 -5.42 2.29
C GLU A 196 22.34 -5.26 3.28
N ALA A 197 23.48 -4.75 2.80
CA ALA A 197 24.51 -4.28 3.70
C ALA A 197 24.00 -3.02 4.41
N LEU A 198 23.96 -3.06 5.74
CA LEU A 198 23.68 -1.87 6.53
C LEU A 198 24.96 -1.05 6.67
N GLU A 199 24.97 0.16 6.13
CA GLU A 199 25.94 1.19 6.50
C GLU A 199 25.40 1.96 7.72
N PRO A 200 25.96 1.79 8.93
CA PRO A 200 25.34 2.36 10.14
C PRO A 200 25.17 3.88 10.11
N ILE A 201 25.99 4.58 9.32
CA ILE A 201 25.91 6.04 9.10
C ILE A 201 24.50 6.54 8.78
N ILE A 202 23.69 5.72 8.10
CA ILE A 202 22.32 6.08 7.69
C ILE A 202 21.38 6.28 8.88
N LEU A 203 21.74 5.73 10.05
CA LEU A 203 20.97 5.77 11.28
C LEU A 203 21.30 6.98 12.17
N LYS A 204 22.26 7.83 11.79
CA LYS A 204 22.55 9.07 12.55
C LYS A 204 21.30 9.93 12.82
N PRO A 205 20.42 10.19 11.83
CA PRO A 205 19.21 10.99 12.09
C PRO A 205 18.23 10.28 13.04
N TRP A 206 18.24 8.95 13.08
CA TRP A 206 17.42 8.17 14.00
C TRP A 206 17.90 8.36 15.45
N TYR A 207 19.17 8.09 15.71
CA TYR A 207 19.74 8.25 17.06
C TYR A 207 19.76 9.70 17.55
N ALA A 208 19.71 10.68 16.65
CA ALA A 208 19.55 12.08 17.03
C ALA A 208 18.18 12.40 17.68
N THR A 209 17.17 11.55 17.48
CA THR A 209 15.79 11.78 17.96
C THR A 209 15.28 10.70 18.90
N ARG A 210 16.00 9.58 19.05
CA ARG A 210 15.57 8.41 19.82
C ARG A 210 16.70 7.85 20.69
N SER A 211 16.29 7.21 21.79
CA SER A 211 17.21 6.46 22.65
C SER A 211 17.79 5.27 21.90
N GLU A 212 19.04 4.91 22.23
CA GLU A 212 19.71 3.72 21.73
C GLU A 212 19.06 2.41 22.25
N ASP A 213 18.39 2.46 23.40
CA ASP A 213 17.85 1.28 24.07
C ASP A 213 16.44 0.87 23.59
N TYR A 214 15.69 1.79 22.98
CA TYR A 214 14.31 1.56 22.55
C TYR A 214 13.84 2.54 21.45
N PRO A 215 13.48 2.06 20.24
CA PRO A 215 13.55 0.67 19.75
C PRO A 215 15.00 0.19 19.57
N ARG A 216 15.26 -1.11 19.76
CA ARG A 216 16.57 -1.70 19.40
C ARG A 216 16.66 -1.92 17.90
N ILE A 217 17.69 -1.36 17.27
CA ILE A 217 18.03 -1.65 15.88
C ILE A 217 18.98 -2.84 15.85
N VAL A 218 18.57 -3.91 15.17
CA VAL A 218 19.36 -5.14 15.04
C VAL A 218 19.66 -5.37 13.57
N ASN A 219 20.93 -5.47 13.20
CA ASN A 219 21.34 -5.96 11.88
C ASN A 219 21.44 -7.48 11.93
N MET A 220 20.61 -8.14 11.12
CA MET A 220 20.59 -9.59 10.99
C MET A 220 21.07 -9.98 9.60
N TYR A 221 21.95 -10.98 9.54
CA TYR A 221 22.48 -11.48 8.28
C TYR A 221 22.26 -12.98 8.17
N GLY A 222 21.86 -13.42 6.98
CA GLY A 222 21.79 -14.81 6.61
C GLY A 222 21.40 -14.98 5.14
N PRO A 223 21.99 -15.95 4.42
CA PRO A 223 21.45 -16.40 3.14
C PRO A 223 20.29 -17.38 3.33
N THR A 224 19.42 -17.50 2.33
CA THR A 224 18.27 -18.43 2.35
C THR A 224 18.69 -19.88 2.61
N GLU A 225 19.88 -20.27 2.16
CA GLU A 225 20.44 -21.61 2.33
C GLU A 225 20.81 -21.99 3.78
N ILE A 226 20.73 -21.06 4.73
CA ILE A 226 20.90 -21.33 6.17
C ILE A 226 19.66 -21.04 7.02
N THR A 227 18.50 -20.88 6.36
CA THR A 227 17.22 -20.56 6.99
C THR A 227 17.19 -19.16 7.62
N VAL A 228 16.98 -18.14 6.77
CA VAL A 228 16.78 -16.72 7.11
C VAL A 228 17.99 -16.01 7.72
N TYR A 229 18.42 -16.41 8.92
CA TYR A 229 19.44 -15.70 9.70
C TYR A 229 20.50 -16.62 10.28
N ALA A 230 21.74 -16.13 10.27
CA ALA A 230 22.92 -16.78 10.85
C ALA A 230 23.73 -15.90 11.80
N MET A 231 23.62 -14.58 11.66
CA MET A 231 24.41 -13.61 12.39
C MET A 231 23.51 -12.51 12.98
N TYR A 232 23.90 -11.99 14.15
CA TYR A 232 23.17 -11.01 14.94
C TYR A 232 24.09 -9.89 15.42
N ARG A 233 23.64 -8.64 15.25
CA ARG A 233 24.31 -7.45 15.78
C ARG A 233 23.31 -6.38 16.20
N VAL A 234 23.28 -6.02 17.48
CA VAL A 234 22.66 -4.75 17.90
C VAL A 234 23.54 -3.60 17.40
N ILE A 235 22.92 -2.65 16.70
CA ILE A 235 23.57 -1.46 16.19
C ILE A 235 23.45 -0.36 17.23
N LYS A 236 24.54 0.35 17.43
CA LYS A 236 24.68 1.42 18.41
C LYS A 236 24.96 2.77 17.75
N GLU A 237 24.69 3.87 18.43
CA GLU A 237 25.01 5.23 17.96
C GLU A 237 26.49 5.35 17.60
N GLN A 238 27.39 4.77 18.42
CA GLN A 238 28.82 4.74 18.14
C GLN A 238 29.19 4.03 16.81
N ASP A 239 28.37 3.06 16.37
CA ASP A 239 28.61 2.33 15.12
C ASP A 239 28.37 3.24 13.90
N CYS A 240 27.57 4.30 14.04
CA CYS A 240 27.29 5.28 12.97
C CYS A 240 28.53 6.06 12.50
N SER A 241 29.68 5.89 13.16
CA SER A 241 30.98 6.42 12.74
C SER A 241 31.73 5.51 11.76
N GLN A 242 31.25 4.27 11.55
CA GLN A 242 31.90 3.26 10.74
C GLN A 242 31.32 3.21 9.31
N PHE A 243 32.17 2.86 8.34
CA PHE A 243 31.84 2.74 6.92
C PHE A 243 31.71 1.29 6.42
N VAL A 244 31.65 0.34 7.35
CA VAL A 244 31.54 -1.09 7.05
C VAL A 244 30.26 -1.63 7.63
N SER A 245 29.74 -2.73 7.07
CA SER A 245 28.51 -3.35 7.57
C SER A 245 28.82 -4.40 8.64
N PRO A 246 28.54 -4.14 9.93
CA PRO A 246 28.78 -5.11 10.98
C PRO A 246 27.66 -6.15 10.99
N ILE A 247 28.01 -7.42 10.82
CA ILE A 247 27.07 -8.54 10.90
C ILE A 247 27.13 -9.25 12.26
N GLY A 248 28.16 -8.94 13.06
CA GLY A 248 28.21 -9.26 14.48
C GLY A 248 28.62 -10.68 14.79
N VAL A 249 27.86 -11.33 15.67
CA VAL A 249 28.15 -12.66 16.21
C VAL A 249 27.20 -13.71 15.65
N ARG A 250 27.64 -14.97 15.67
CA ARG A 250 26.83 -16.09 15.19
C ARG A 250 25.62 -16.37 16.09
N ILE A 251 24.54 -16.90 15.52
CA ILE A 251 23.54 -17.62 16.30
C ILE A 251 24.20 -18.85 16.93
N HIS A 252 23.93 -19.06 18.21
CA HIS A 252 24.75 -19.90 19.10
C HIS A 252 24.80 -21.39 18.72
N ASP A 253 23.83 -21.87 17.94
CA ASP A 253 23.73 -23.25 17.44
C ASP A 253 24.38 -23.44 16.05
N LEU A 254 24.83 -22.36 15.42
CA LEU A 254 25.52 -22.39 14.13
C LEU A 254 27.04 -22.35 14.30
N SER A 255 27.76 -22.89 13.32
CA SER A 255 29.21 -22.75 13.24
C SER A 255 29.58 -21.78 12.12
N ILE A 256 30.54 -20.90 12.38
CA ILE A 256 31.02 -19.92 11.41
C ILE A 256 32.49 -20.15 11.14
N TYR A 257 32.83 -20.25 9.87
CA TYR A 257 34.19 -20.39 9.39
C TYR A 257 34.49 -19.26 8.40
N VAL A 258 35.63 -18.60 8.57
CA VAL A 258 36.17 -17.67 7.58
C VAL A 258 37.31 -18.39 6.90
N LEU A 259 37.12 -18.81 5.65
CA LEU A 259 38.05 -19.68 4.94
C LEU A 259 38.85 -18.91 3.86
N ASP A 260 40.11 -19.29 3.67
CA ASP A 260 40.93 -18.82 2.57
C ASP A 260 40.58 -19.52 1.24
N SER A 261 41.28 -19.16 0.16
CA SER A 261 41.05 -19.74 -1.17
C SER A 261 41.39 -21.24 -1.29
N GLN A 262 42.08 -21.81 -0.29
CA GLN A 262 42.40 -23.24 -0.21
C GLN A 262 41.43 -23.99 0.71
N GLY A 263 40.46 -23.31 1.32
CA GLY A 263 39.49 -23.90 2.25
C GLY A 263 40.02 -24.07 3.68
N HIS A 264 41.13 -23.43 4.04
CA HIS A 264 41.64 -23.44 5.41
C HIS A 264 41.12 -22.23 6.21
N PRO A 265 40.98 -22.35 7.56
CA PRO A 265 40.63 -21.21 8.39
C PRO A 265 41.62 -20.05 8.23
N ALA A 266 41.11 -18.88 7.87
CA ALA A 266 41.89 -17.68 7.67
C ALA A 266 42.37 -17.11 9.03
N PRO A 267 43.59 -16.53 9.11
CA PRO A 267 44.06 -15.86 10.32
C PRO A 267 43.10 -14.73 10.76
N LEU A 268 43.00 -14.48 12.07
CA LEU A 268 42.16 -13.40 12.60
C LEU A 268 42.50 -12.04 11.95
N GLY A 269 41.47 -11.29 11.58
CA GLY A 269 41.61 -10.00 10.90
C GLY A 269 41.82 -10.07 9.38
N THR A 270 42.08 -11.24 8.82
CA THR A 270 42.21 -11.41 7.36
C THR A 270 40.86 -11.64 6.69
N ILE A 271 40.77 -11.28 5.41
CA ILE A 271 39.56 -11.45 4.60
C ILE A 271 39.49 -12.89 4.13
N GLY A 272 38.33 -13.52 4.27
CA GLY A 272 38.06 -14.85 3.73
C GLY A 272 36.58 -15.04 3.35
N GLU A 273 36.28 -16.17 2.73
CA GLU A 273 34.91 -16.60 2.40
C GLU A 273 34.20 -17.08 3.68
N LEU A 274 33.00 -16.56 3.90
CA LEU A 274 32.13 -17.01 4.98
C LEU A 274 31.52 -18.38 4.63
N CYS A 275 31.74 -19.37 5.49
CA CYS A 275 31.10 -20.68 5.44
C CYS A 275 30.34 -20.92 6.74
N ILE A 276 29.15 -21.51 6.63
CA ILE A 276 28.21 -21.65 7.76
C ILE A 276 27.84 -23.12 7.92
N GLY A 277 28.13 -23.69 9.08
CA GLY A 277 27.73 -25.04 9.49
C GLY A 277 26.63 -25.03 10.56
N GLY A 278 26.12 -26.22 10.90
CA GLY A 278 25.17 -26.41 11.99
C GLY A 278 23.71 -26.57 11.56
N ALA A 279 22.79 -26.46 12.51
CA ALA A 279 21.39 -26.87 12.33
C ALA A 279 20.57 -25.97 11.38
N GLY A 280 21.06 -24.77 11.04
CA GLY A 280 20.44 -23.90 10.04
C GLY A 280 20.67 -24.33 8.59
N VAL A 281 21.67 -25.17 8.30
CA VAL A 281 22.06 -25.56 6.94
C VAL A 281 20.96 -26.38 6.27
N THR A 282 20.36 -25.83 5.20
CA THR A 282 19.21 -26.39 4.48
C THR A 282 19.51 -27.72 3.80
N ARG A 283 18.46 -28.41 3.34
CA ARG A 283 18.60 -29.70 2.65
C ARG A 283 19.43 -29.56 1.37
N GLY A 284 19.31 -28.44 0.68
CA GLY A 284 20.00 -28.13 -0.57
C GLY A 284 19.07 -27.52 -1.60
N TYR A 285 19.41 -27.65 -2.87
CA TYR A 285 18.62 -27.13 -3.98
C TYR A 285 17.76 -28.21 -4.62
N LEU A 286 16.47 -27.91 -4.82
CA LEU A 286 15.53 -28.79 -5.50
C LEU A 286 16.02 -29.08 -6.93
N ASN A 287 16.03 -30.36 -7.32
CA ASN A 287 16.41 -30.80 -8.68
C ASN A 287 17.78 -30.28 -9.19
N ARG A 288 18.72 -30.02 -8.28
CA ARG A 288 20.08 -29.52 -8.58
C ARG A 288 21.14 -30.20 -7.69
N ALA A 289 21.31 -31.51 -7.85
CA ALA A 289 22.21 -32.31 -7.01
C ALA A 289 23.69 -31.88 -7.11
N GLU A 290 24.18 -31.57 -8.31
CA GLU A 290 25.58 -31.14 -8.53
C GLU A 290 25.86 -29.80 -7.84
N LEU A 291 25.00 -28.80 -8.05
CA LEU A 291 25.11 -27.51 -7.38
C LEU A 291 24.98 -27.63 -5.85
N THR A 292 24.14 -28.56 -5.38
CA THR A 292 24.03 -28.87 -3.95
C THR A 292 25.35 -29.43 -3.41
N ALA A 293 25.99 -30.37 -4.12
CA ALA A 293 27.28 -30.91 -3.70
C ALA A 293 28.39 -29.84 -3.69
N GLU A 294 28.38 -28.92 -4.66
CA GLU A 294 29.33 -27.81 -4.74
C GLU A 294 29.16 -26.82 -3.58
N ARG A 295 27.93 -26.42 -3.28
CA ARG A 295 27.63 -25.35 -2.31
C ARG A 295 27.39 -25.83 -0.88
N PHE A 296 27.09 -27.11 -0.70
CA PHE A 296 26.89 -27.75 0.61
C PHE A 296 27.89 -28.90 0.83
N PRO A 297 29.20 -28.65 0.81
CA PRO A 297 30.19 -29.68 1.07
C PRO A 297 30.07 -30.23 2.50
N LEU A 298 30.69 -31.38 2.74
CA LEU A 298 30.89 -31.88 4.10
C LEU A 298 31.67 -30.84 4.91
N ASP A 299 31.31 -30.70 6.18
CA ASP A 299 31.99 -29.83 7.13
C ASP A 299 33.16 -30.60 7.77
N PRO A 300 34.42 -30.32 7.38
CA PRO A 300 35.58 -31.01 7.92
C PRO A 300 35.92 -30.58 9.36
N PHE A 301 35.34 -29.49 9.84
CA PHE A 301 35.60 -28.92 11.16
C PHE A 301 34.58 -29.38 12.21
N SER A 302 33.46 -29.94 11.77
CA SER A 302 32.43 -30.48 12.64
C SER A 302 32.81 -31.83 13.26
N LYS A 303 32.44 -32.02 14.52
CA LYS A 303 32.55 -33.32 15.21
C LYS A 303 31.44 -34.29 14.82
N THR A 304 30.38 -33.80 14.17
CA THR A 304 29.22 -34.61 13.76
C THR A 304 29.50 -35.26 12.42
N LYS A 305 29.49 -36.59 12.38
CA LYS A 305 29.70 -37.34 11.14
C LYS A 305 28.62 -36.99 10.11
N GLY A 306 29.04 -36.62 8.91
CA GLY A 306 28.12 -36.25 7.81
C GLY A 306 27.52 -34.85 7.93
N ALA A 307 27.98 -34.03 8.87
CA ALA A 307 27.63 -32.61 8.90
C ALA A 307 28.06 -31.94 7.58
N ARG A 308 27.26 -30.95 7.15
CA ARG A 308 27.53 -30.13 5.98
C ARG A 308 27.66 -28.68 6.41
N MET A 309 28.39 -27.92 5.61
CA MET A 309 28.46 -26.46 5.70
C MET A 309 28.00 -25.84 4.38
N TYR A 310 27.45 -24.64 4.41
CA TYR A 310 27.11 -23.87 3.23
C TYR A 310 28.19 -22.83 2.92
N LYS A 311 28.64 -22.80 1.65
CA LYS A 311 29.57 -21.79 1.13
C LYS A 311 28.81 -20.57 0.61
N THR A 312 28.87 -19.44 1.32
CA THR A 312 27.99 -18.29 1.02
C THR A 312 28.45 -17.46 -0.19
N GLY A 313 29.75 -17.52 -0.52
CA GLY A 313 30.39 -16.58 -1.45
C GLY A 313 30.57 -15.16 -0.91
N ASP A 314 30.20 -14.91 0.35
CA ASP A 314 30.37 -13.60 0.99
C ASP A 314 31.77 -13.48 1.60
N LEU A 315 32.39 -12.31 1.44
CA LEU A 315 33.69 -11.97 2.01
C LEU A 315 33.50 -11.25 3.34
N VAL A 316 34.18 -11.74 4.37
CA VAL A 316 34.11 -11.20 5.73
C VAL A 316 35.48 -11.18 6.38
N ARG A 317 35.60 -10.47 7.50
CA ARG A 317 36.73 -10.61 8.43
C ARG A 317 36.30 -10.41 9.87
N TYR A 318 37.04 -11.00 10.80
CA TYR A 318 36.90 -10.71 12.23
C TYR A 318 37.51 -9.37 12.58
N LEU A 319 36.84 -8.65 13.47
CA LEU A 319 37.38 -7.54 14.22
C LEU A 319 38.02 -8.04 15.53
N PRO A 320 38.90 -7.24 16.16
CA PRO A 320 39.54 -7.62 17.43
C PRO A 320 38.56 -7.93 18.58
N ASP A 321 37.34 -7.40 18.51
CA ASP A 321 36.26 -7.63 19.48
C ASP A 321 35.47 -8.92 19.22
N GLY A 322 35.85 -9.70 18.19
CA GLY A 322 35.20 -10.95 17.81
C GLY A 322 33.98 -10.79 16.90
N ASN A 323 33.56 -9.56 16.57
CA ASN A 323 32.49 -9.33 15.60
C ASN A 323 32.98 -9.56 14.16
N LEU A 324 32.08 -10.02 13.29
CA LEU A 324 32.33 -10.05 11.85
C LEU A 324 31.81 -8.77 11.18
N ILE A 325 32.56 -8.32 10.19
CA ILE A 325 32.10 -7.32 9.22
C ILE A 325 31.97 -7.94 7.84
N TYR A 326 30.94 -7.52 7.12
CA TYR A 326 30.70 -7.88 5.73
C TYR A 326 31.45 -6.93 4.79
N LEU A 327 32.11 -7.48 3.77
CA LEU A 327 33.00 -6.75 2.85
C LEU A 327 32.58 -6.88 1.38
N GLY A 328 31.53 -7.63 1.08
CA GLY A 328 31.06 -7.87 -0.29
C GLY A 328 31.06 -9.34 -0.66
N ARG A 329 31.15 -9.62 -1.95
CA ARG A 329 31.08 -10.98 -2.52
C ARG A 329 32.35 -11.34 -3.28
N ASN A 330 32.64 -12.63 -3.34
CA ASN A 330 33.70 -13.19 -4.17
C ASN A 330 33.23 -13.55 -5.61
N ASP A 331 31.93 -13.42 -5.87
CA ASP A 331 31.28 -13.68 -7.16
C ASP A 331 30.55 -12.44 -7.70
N HIS A 332 29.76 -12.62 -8.77
CA HIS A 332 29.05 -11.53 -9.46
C HIS A 332 27.61 -11.31 -8.97
N GLN A 333 27.18 -11.97 -7.90
CA GLN A 333 25.88 -11.68 -7.32
C GLN A 333 25.88 -10.28 -6.70
N VAL A 334 24.73 -9.63 -6.76
CA VAL A 334 24.54 -8.32 -6.16
C VAL A 334 23.25 -8.30 -5.34
N LYS A 335 23.19 -7.40 -4.36
CA LYS A 335 21.96 -7.03 -3.67
C LYS A 335 21.50 -5.68 -4.19
N VAL A 336 20.28 -5.61 -4.69
CA VAL A 336 19.65 -4.38 -5.19
C VAL A 336 18.27 -4.28 -4.55
N ARG A 337 18.05 -3.26 -3.72
CA ARG A 337 16.75 -2.99 -3.06
C ARG A 337 16.24 -4.21 -2.25
N GLY A 338 17.15 -4.89 -1.55
CA GLY A 338 16.86 -6.11 -0.78
C GLY A 338 16.80 -7.41 -1.58
N PHE A 339 16.74 -7.35 -2.92
CA PHE A 339 16.71 -8.56 -3.75
C PHE A 339 18.12 -9.05 -4.05
N ARG A 340 18.33 -10.36 -3.88
CA ARG A 340 19.55 -11.06 -4.31
C ARG A 340 19.44 -11.38 -5.80
N ILE A 341 20.31 -10.78 -6.61
CA ILE A 341 20.28 -10.87 -8.07
C ILE A 341 21.58 -11.52 -8.55
N GLU A 342 21.44 -12.57 -9.33
CA GLU A 342 22.50 -13.17 -10.14
C GLU A 342 22.58 -12.41 -11.47
N LEU A 343 23.62 -11.62 -11.68
CA LEU A 343 23.76 -10.84 -12.93
C LEU A 343 23.81 -11.76 -14.15
N GLY A 344 24.39 -12.94 -14.01
CA GLY A 344 24.41 -13.98 -15.04
C GLY A 344 23.03 -14.44 -15.49
N GLU A 345 21.99 -14.38 -14.63
CA GLU A 345 20.62 -14.73 -15.01
C GLU A 345 20.07 -13.76 -16.05
N ILE A 346 20.35 -12.48 -15.85
CA ILE A 346 19.94 -11.41 -16.75
C ILE A 346 20.75 -11.50 -18.05
N GLU A 347 22.08 -11.71 -17.94
CA GLU A 347 22.97 -11.89 -19.09
C GLU A 347 22.48 -13.02 -20.00
N ALA A 348 22.12 -14.17 -19.42
CA ALA A 348 21.60 -15.31 -20.17
C ALA A 348 20.30 -14.97 -20.92
N ARG A 349 19.34 -14.30 -20.26
CA ARG A 349 18.07 -13.89 -20.87
C ARG A 349 18.25 -12.83 -21.96
N ILE A 350 19.24 -11.95 -21.83
CA ILE A 350 19.56 -10.98 -22.90
C ILE A 350 20.11 -11.69 -24.14
N VAL A 351 20.98 -12.69 -23.95
CA VAL A 351 21.60 -13.45 -25.04
C VAL A 351 20.59 -14.36 -25.78
N GLU A 352 19.46 -14.72 -25.16
CA GLU A 352 18.37 -15.44 -25.84
C GLU A 352 17.70 -14.60 -26.95
N TYR A 353 17.85 -13.27 -26.94
CA TYR A 353 17.28 -12.41 -27.97
C TYR A 353 18.04 -12.55 -29.31
N PRO A 354 17.37 -12.84 -30.45
CA PRO A 354 18.04 -13.26 -31.70
C PRO A 354 19.09 -12.31 -32.28
N LEU A 355 19.03 -11.01 -31.95
CA LEU A 355 19.98 -10.01 -32.44
C LEU A 355 21.19 -9.80 -31.55
N VAL A 356 21.22 -10.41 -30.35
CA VAL A 356 22.33 -10.27 -29.39
C VAL A 356 23.35 -11.38 -29.59
N ARG A 357 24.62 -11.00 -29.66
CA ARG A 357 25.76 -11.94 -29.71
C ARG A 357 26.38 -12.16 -28.33
N GLU A 358 26.59 -11.08 -27.57
CA GLU A 358 27.18 -11.13 -26.23
C GLU A 358 26.49 -10.08 -25.34
N ALA A 359 26.35 -10.38 -24.04
CA ALA A 359 25.89 -9.41 -23.06
C ALA A 359 26.63 -9.57 -21.73
N THR A 360 26.85 -8.45 -21.05
CA THR A 360 27.25 -8.44 -19.64
C THR A 360 26.47 -7.40 -18.87
N VAL A 361 26.06 -7.72 -17.65
CA VAL A 361 25.30 -6.83 -16.77
C VAL A 361 26.15 -6.50 -15.56
N VAL A 362 26.15 -5.23 -15.16
CA VAL A 362 26.82 -4.74 -13.93
C VAL A 362 25.83 -3.93 -13.10
N ALA A 363 26.06 -3.89 -11.80
CA ALA A 363 25.36 -2.97 -10.91
C ALA A 363 26.24 -1.75 -10.65
N LEU A 364 25.76 -0.55 -11.02
CA LEU A 364 26.46 0.72 -10.79
C LEU A 364 25.73 1.56 -9.74
N GLY A 365 26.47 2.34 -8.95
CA GLY A 365 25.93 3.21 -7.90
C GLY A 365 26.16 2.67 -6.47
N ALA A 366 25.94 3.54 -5.49
CA ALA A 366 25.94 3.19 -4.06
C ALA A 366 24.68 2.39 -3.70
N ASP A 367 24.69 1.59 -2.61
CA ASP A 367 23.67 0.56 -2.36
C ASP A 367 22.20 1.04 -2.49
N SER A 368 21.85 2.24 -2.00
CA SER A 368 20.47 2.75 -2.13
C SER A 368 20.09 3.30 -3.52
N ASP A 369 21.07 3.63 -4.36
CA ASP A 369 20.87 4.14 -5.74
C ASP A 369 21.41 3.15 -6.80
N LYS A 370 21.70 1.91 -6.37
CA LYS A 370 22.30 0.87 -7.20
C LYS A 370 21.32 0.50 -8.32
N ARG A 371 21.82 0.53 -9.57
CA ARG A 371 21.06 0.26 -10.79
C ARG A 371 21.76 -0.75 -11.68
N LEU A 372 20.98 -1.53 -12.41
CA LEU A 372 21.49 -2.53 -13.34
C LEU A 372 21.73 -1.90 -14.72
N VAL A 373 22.94 -2.08 -15.26
CA VAL A 373 23.35 -1.62 -16.58
C VAL A 373 23.80 -2.82 -17.41
N ALA A 374 23.18 -3.01 -18.56
CA ALA A 374 23.52 -4.06 -19.52
C ALA A 374 24.40 -3.49 -20.65
N TYR A 375 25.52 -4.13 -20.92
CA TYR A 375 26.38 -3.88 -22.07
C TYR A 375 26.18 -5.01 -23.07
N VAL A 376 25.84 -4.67 -24.31
CA VAL A 376 25.34 -5.64 -25.29
C VAL A 376 26.08 -5.46 -26.62
N VAL A 377 26.50 -6.57 -27.21
CA VAL A 377 26.99 -6.64 -28.58
C VAL A 377 25.87 -7.22 -29.43
N ALA A 378 25.33 -6.44 -30.36
CA ALA A 378 24.16 -6.82 -31.15
C ALA A 378 24.22 -6.32 -32.60
N ASP A 379 23.56 -7.06 -33.49
CA ASP A 379 23.37 -6.75 -34.92
C ASP A 379 22.12 -5.90 -35.15
N ALA A 380 21.95 -4.83 -34.38
CA ALA A 380 20.82 -3.92 -34.48
C ALA A 380 21.29 -2.47 -34.65
N ALA A 381 20.70 -1.76 -35.61
CA ALA A 381 20.85 -0.32 -35.74
C ALA A 381 19.56 0.37 -35.27
N GLY A 382 19.63 1.03 -34.09
CA GLY A 382 18.52 1.77 -33.49
C GLY A 382 17.50 0.91 -32.73
N ARG A 383 17.01 1.42 -31.59
CA ARG A 383 15.96 0.81 -30.71
C ARG A 383 16.32 -0.50 -29.98
N LEU A 384 17.58 -0.94 -29.97
CA LEU A 384 18.03 -2.15 -29.25
C LEU A 384 17.58 -2.16 -27.77
N ALA A 385 17.70 -1.04 -27.06
CA ALA A 385 17.31 -0.95 -25.66
C ALA A 385 15.82 -1.25 -25.42
N GLN A 386 14.93 -0.78 -26.31
CA GLN A 386 13.49 -1.04 -26.19
C GLN A 386 13.19 -2.51 -26.51
N LEU A 387 13.76 -3.03 -27.60
CA LEU A 387 13.56 -4.42 -28.02
C LEU A 387 13.99 -5.42 -26.93
N LEU A 388 15.12 -5.16 -26.27
CA LEU A 388 15.59 -6.01 -25.18
C LEU A 388 14.70 -5.88 -23.95
N ARG A 389 14.19 -4.69 -23.60
CA ARG A 389 13.23 -4.55 -22.50
C ARG A 389 11.95 -5.32 -22.78
N ASP A 390 11.36 -5.15 -23.95
CA ASP A 390 10.11 -5.82 -24.35
C ASP A 390 10.28 -7.35 -24.30
N HIS A 391 11.48 -7.83 -24.62
CA HIS A 391 11.84 -9.24 -24.45
C HIS A 391 11.97 -9.68 -22.99
N LEU A 392 12.58 -8.87 -22.13
CA LEU A 392 12.89 -9.22 -20.73
C LEU A 392 11.70 -9.07 -19.76
N VAL A 393 10.83 -8.06 -19.95
CA VAL A 393 9.66 -7.80 -19.10
C VAL A 393 8.77 -9.03 -18.85
N PRO A 394 8.41 -9.85 -19.86
CA PRO A 394 7.56 -11.02 -19.64
C PRO A 394 8.25 -12.21 -18.95
N ILE A 395 9.59 -12.20 -18.83
CA ILE A 395 10.39 -13.36 -18.38
C ILE A 395 11.18 -13.12 -17.10
N LEU A 396 11.50 -11.87 -16.77
CA LEU A 396 12.23 -11.49 -15.57
C LEU A 396 11.35 -10.65 -14.63
N PRO A 397 11.56 -10.73 -13.31
CA PRO A 397 10.98 -9.76 -12.38
C PRO A 397 11.44 -8.34 -12.71
N GLU A 398 10.58 -7.36 -12.44
CA GLU A 398 10.86 -5.94 -12.70
C GLU A 398 12.21 -5.48 -12.11
N TYR A 399 12.52 -5.89 -10.88
CA TYR A 399 13.77 -5.52 -10.20
C TYR A 399 15.04 -6.10 -10.85
N MET A 400 14.91 -7.07 -11.76
CA MET A 400 16.03 -7.65 -12.53
C MET A 400 16.19 -7.02 -13.92
N ILE A 401 15.27 -6.16 -14.35
CA ILE A 401 15.34 -5.53 -15.67
C ILE A 401 16.37 -4.39 -15.64
N PRO A 402 17.42 -4.41 -16.50
CA PRO A 402 18.38 -3.32 -16.59
C PRO A 402 17.70 -1.99 -16.91
N THR A 403 18.11 -0.92 -16.22
CA THR A 403 17.60 0.44 -16.50
C THR A 403 18.30 1.05 -17.71
N VAL A 404 19.52 0.60 -18.02
CA VAL A 404 20.35 1.10 -19.13
C VAL A 404 20.86 -0.05 -19.99
N PHE A 405 20.84 0.14 -21.32
CA PHE A 405 21.44 -0.77 -22.29
C PHE A 405 22.46 0.01 -23.12
N VAL A 406 23.72 -0.39 -23.04
CA VAL A 406 24.85 0.22 -23.77
C VAL A 406 25.27 -0.74 -24.88
N GLN A 407 25.11 -0.34 -26.14
CA GLN A 407 25.59 -1.13 -27.26
C GLN A 407 27.10 -0.91 -27.45
N LEU A 408 27.85 -2.01 -27.55
CA LEU A 408 29.28 -2.00 -27.84
C LEU A 408 29.56 -2.82 -29.11
N ASP A 409 30.62 -2.45 -29.83
CA ASP A 409 31.10 -3.24 -30.97
C ASP A 409 31.65 -4.61 -30.50
N ALA A 410 32.28 -4.63 -29.33
CA ALA A 410 32.78 -5.82 -28.66
C ALA A 410 32.88 -5.58 -27.14
N LEU A 411 32.71 -6.64 -26.34
CA LEU A 411 32.98 -6.55 -24.90
C LEU A 411 34.50 -6.44 -24.65
N PRO A 412 34.95 -5.56 -23.73
CA PRO A 412 36.37 -5.41 -23.42
C PRO A 412 36.93 -6.68 -22.80
N ARG A 413 38.13 -7.09 -23.21
CA ARG A 413 38.79 -8.30 -22.72
C ARG A 413 40.17 -7.98 -22.17
N THR A 414 40.54 -8.65 -21.08
CA THR A 414 41.90 -8.67 -20.52
C THR A 414 42.89 -9.30 -21.51
N VAL A 415 44.19 -9.13 -21.26
CA VAL A 415 45.27 -9.80 -22.02
C VAL A 415 45.15 -11.33 -22.07
N ASN A 416 44.40 -11.93 -21.13
CA ASN A 416 44.13 -13.37 -21.07
C ASN A 416 42.79 -13.77 -21.74
N GLY A 417 42.14 -12.86 -22.48
CA GLY A 417 40.88 -13.12 -23.20
C GLY A 417 39.61 -13.14 -22.34
N LYS A 418 39.72 -13.00 -21.01
CA LYS A 418 38.57 -12.88 -20.10
C LYS A 418 37.94 -11.49 -20.18
N LEU A 419 36.62 -11.38 -20.00
CA LEU A 419 35.89 -10.12 -19.91
C LEU A 419 36.53 -9.18 -18.86
N ASP A 420 36.86 -7.96 -19.25
CA ASP A 420 37.37 -6.92 -18.36
C ASP A 420 36.25 -5.95 -17.99
N ARG A 421 35.52 -6.28 -16.92
CA ARG A 421 34.40 -5.45 -16.42
C ARG A 421 34.84 -4.06 -15.94
N ARG A 422 36.13 -3.86 -15.60
CA ARG A 422 36.65 -2.56 -15.18
C ARG A 422 36.90 -1.62 -16.36
N ALA A 423 37.07 -2.18 -17.55
CA ALA A 423 37.24 -1.44 -18.80
C ALA A 423 35.91 -1.16 -19.51
N LEU A 424 34.76 -1.52 -18.92
CA LEU A 424 33.46 -1.14 -19.45
C LEU A 424 33.28 0.38 -19.35
N PRO A 425 32.83 1.05 -20.43
CA PRO A 425 32.67 2.50 -20.41
C PRO A 425 31.56 2.90 -19.44
N GLU A 426 31.70 4.03 -18.76
CA GLU A 426 30.57 4.58 -18.01
C GLU A 426 29.45 4.96 -19.00
N PRO A 427 28.18 4.62 -18.70
CA PRO A 427 27.08 4.98 -19.57
C PRO A 427 26.95 6.52 -19.65
N GLU A 428 27.06 7.07 -20.85
CA GLU A 428 26.89 8.51 -21.08
C GLU A 428 25.48 8.96 -20.67
N ARG A 429 25.36 10.16 -20.10
CA ARG A 429 24.07 10.75 -19.68
C ARG A 429 23.07 10.93 -20.85
N ASN A 430 23.53 10.89 -22.09
CA ASN A 430 22.68 11.03 -23.26
C ASN A 430 22.13 9.68 -23.78
N ILE A 431 22.58 8.53 -23.24
CA ILE A 431 22.02 7.21 -23.58
C ILE A 431 20.62 7.02 -22.94
N PHE A 432 20.29 7.85 -21.95
CA PHE A 432 18.99 7.86 -21.28
C PHE A 432 17.86 8.48 -22.14
N THR A 433 18.19 9.23 -23.21
CA THR A 433 17.26 10.02 -24.05
C THR A 433 17.13 9.44 -25.47
N SER A 434 17.00 8.12 -25.62
CA SER A 434 17.06 7.46 -26.94
C SER A 434 15.76 7.49 -27.75
N GLN A 435 14.89 8.48 -27.56
CA GLN A 435 13.75 8.71 -28.45
C GLN A 435 13.93 10.03 -29.19
N ASP A 436 13.49 10.08 -30.45
CA ASP A 436 13.46 11.32 -31.24
C ASP A 436 12.72 12.39 -30.43
N TYR A 437 13.41 13.47 -30.07
CA TYR A 437 12.85 14.50 -29.20
C TYR A 437 11.61 15.13 -29.82
N GLU A 438 10.47 14.94 -29.16
CA GLU A 438 9.22 15.64 -29.43
C GLU A 438 8.84 16.48 -28.22
N ALA A 439 8.47 17.75 -28.45
CA ALA A 439 8.16 18.67 -27.38
C ALA A 439 6.84 18.28 -26.65
N PRO A 440 6.76 18.45 -25.31
CA PRO A 440 5.51 18.38 -24.56
C PRO A 440 4.44 19.31 -25.16
N GLN A 441 3.19 18.87 -25.25
CA GLN A 441 2.07 19.69 -25.75
C GLN A 441 0.95 19.79 -24.71
N GLY A 442 0.37 20.99 -24.57
CA GLY A 442 -0.64 21.29 -23.55
C GLY A 442 -0.02 21.59 -22.18
N GLU A 443 -0.82 22.18 -21.30
CA GLU A 443 -0.34 22.72 -20.01
C GLU A 443 0.16 21.61 -19.06
N THR A 444 -0.56 20.48 -18.99
CA THR A 444 -0.22 19.34 -18.12
C THR A 444 1.13 18.72 -18.49
N GLU A 445 1.38 18.47 -19.78
CA GLU A 445 2.64 17.87 -20.21
C GLU A 445 3.83 18.81 -20.04
N ILE A 446 3.65 20.10 -20.33
CA ILE A 446 4.69 21.11 -20.12
C ILE A 446 5.08 21.16 -18.65
N ALA A 447 4.10 21.15 -17.74
CA ALA A 447 4.36 21.15 -16.32
C ALA A 447 5.05 19.86 -15.83
N LEU A 448 4.59 18.69 -16.29
CA LEU A 448 5.23 17.40 -15.97
C LEU A 448 6.68 17.36 -16.46
N ALA A 449 6.96 17.86 -17.66
CA ALA A 449 8.31 17.90 -18.22
C ALA A 449 9.25 18.80 -17.42
N VAL A 450 8.77 19.94 -16.92
CA VAL A 450 9.54 20.81 -16.01
C VAL A 450 9.84 20.11 -14.70
N ILE A 451 8.85 19.46 -14.08
CA ILE A 451 9.03 18.70 -12.84
C ILE A 451 10.06 17.58 -13.03
N TRP A 452 9.99 16.85 -14.14
CA TRP A 452 10.91 15.76 -14.44
C TRP A 452 12.32 16.24 -14.72
N ALA A 453 12.48 17.34 -15.48
CA ALA A 453 13.79 17.94 -15.75
C ALA A 453 14.49 18.32 -14.43
N ASP A 454 13.78 18.98 -13.53
CA ASP A 454 14.30 19.40 -12.23
C ASP A 454 14.62 18.23 -11.30
N LEU A 455 13.78 17.19 -11.30
CA LEU A 455 13.92 16.05 -10.41
C LEU A 455 15.02 15.09 -10.86
N LEU A 456 15.08 14.82 -12.17
CA LEU A 456 16.03 13.87 -12.78
C LEU A 456 17.36 14.54 -13.15
N LYS A 457 17.45 15.88 -13.03
CA LYS A 457 18.63 16.68 -13.36
C LYS A 457 19.06 16.51 -14.82
N VAL A 458 18.07 16.53 -15.71
CA VAL A 458 18.24 16.47 -17.17
C VAL A 458 17.87 17.82 -17.80
N GLU A 459 18.52 18.20 -18.89
CA GLU A 459 18.36 19.53 -19.49
C GLU A 459 16.98 19.72 -20.16
N ARG A 460 16.45 18.68 -20.80
CA ARG A 460 15.15 18.67 -21.48
C ARG A 460 14.50 17.31 -21.37
N VAL A 461 13.17 17.30 -21.33
CA VAL A 461 12.32 16.10 -21.32
C VAL A 461 11.32 16.22 -22.47
N GLY A 462 11.36 15.25 -23.39
CA GLY A 462 10.40 15.10 -24.48
C GLY A 462 9.12 14.41 -24.03
N ARG A 463 8.05 14.59 -24.81
CA ARG A 463 6.72 14.01 -24.57
C ARG A 463 6.74 12.47 -24.44
N HIS A 464 7.64 11.81 -25.16
CA HIS A 464 7.75 10.35 -25.17
C HIS A 464 8.91 9.82 -24.32
N ASP A 465 9.65 10.71 -23.65
CA ASP A 465 10.69 10.29 -22.71
C ASP A 465 10.06 9.55 -21.54
N ASN A 466 10.70 8.46 -21.15
CA ASN A 466 10.25 7.59 -20.07
C ASN A 466 10.96 7.96 -18.75
N PHE A 467 10.18 8.11 -17.67
CA PHE A 467 10.69 8.53 -16.36
C PHE A 467 11.85 7.69 -15.86
N PHE A 468 11.70 6.36 -15.97
CA PHE A 468 12.69 5.40 -15.48
C PHE A 468 13.89 5.30 -16.42
N MET A 469 13.69 5.54 -17.71
CA MET A 469 14.79 5.64 -18.67
C MET A 469 15.64 6.88 -18.42
N LEU A 470 15.04 8.00 -18.00
CA LEU A 470 15.76 9.21 -17.63
C LEU A 470 16.48 9.14 -16.27
N GLY A 471 16.54 7.95 -15.65
CA GLY A 471 17.19 7.72 -14.36
C GLY A 471 16.25 7.81 -13.16
N GLY A 472 14.93 7.93 -13.40
CA GLY A 472 13.91 7.86 -12.37
C GLY A 472 13.85 6.48 -11.70
N HIS A 473 13.48 6.46 -10.43
CA HIS A 473 13.23 5.24 -9.64
C HIS A 473 12.13 5.51 -8.62
N SER A 474 11.63 4.47 -7.93
CA SER A 474 10.45 4.57 -7.05
C SER A 474 10.56 5.70 -6.00
N LEU A 475 11.74 5.94 -5.43
CA LEU A 475 11.94 7.05 -4.50
C LEU A 475 11.84 8.44 -5.17
N LEU A 476 12.36 8.60 -6.39
CA LEU A 476 12.16 9.81 -7.17
C LEU A 476 10.70 9.93 -7.62
N ALA A 477 10.07 8.82 -7.99
CA ALA A 477 8.67 8.80 -8.35
C ALA A 477 7.77 9.25 -7.19
N VAL A 478 8.01 8.80 -5.96
CA VAL A 478 7.29 9.28 -4.76
C VAL A 478 7.47 10.78 -4.56
N LYS A 479 8.70 11.30 -4.74
CA LYS A 479 8.94 12.76 -4.69
C LYS A 479 8.20 13.49 -5.82
N MET A 480 8.21 12.95 -7.03
CA MET A 480 7.52 13.50 -8.20
C MET A 480 6.02 13.59 -7.92
N ILE A 481 5.42 12.54 -7.37
CA ILE A 481 4.01 12.48 -6.98
C ILE A 481 3.69 13.59 -5.96
N GLY A 482 4.54 13.78 -4.95
CA GLY A 482 4.37 14.87 -3.99
C GLY A 482 4.40 16.26 -4.65
N VAL A 483 5.29 16.48 -5.62
CA VAL A 483 5.40 17.74 -6.37
C VAL A 483 4.23 17.94 -7.33
N VAL A 484 3.78 16.89 -8.02
CA VAL A 484 2.60 16.92 -8.90
C VAL A 484 1.34 17.23 -8.08
N ARG A 485 1.19 16.62 -6.91
CA ARG A 485 0.09 16.93 -5.98
C ARG A 485 0.09 18.41 -5.57
N LEU A 486 1.25 18.93 -5.14
CA LEU A 486 1.37 20.31 -4.66
C LEU A 486 1.19 21.37 -5.75
N ASN A 487 1.74 21.12 -6.95
CA ASN A 487 1.80 22.13 -8.01
C ASN A 487 0.68 22.01 -9.04
N LEU A 488 0.15 20.81 -9.26
CA LEU A 488 -0.84 20.54 -10.30
C LEU A 488 -2.17 20.03 -9.75
N GLY A 489 -2.27 19.74 -8.44
CA GLY A 489 -3.51 19.29 -7.81
C GLY A 489 -3.93 17.86 -8.18
N PHE A 490 -3.20 17.19 -9.06
CA PHE A 490 -3.46 15.79 -9.41
C PHE A 490 -2.96 14.86 -8.31
N GLU A 491 -3.86 14.00 -7.82
CA GLU A 491 -3.46 12.85 -7.04
C GLU A 491 -3.20 11.67 -7.96
N MET A 492 -2.03 11.05 -7.82
CA MET A 492 -1.68 9.87 -8.58
C MET A 492 -0.94 8.88 -7.70
N LYS A 493 -1.24 7.60 -7.90
CA LYS A 493 -0.51 6.53 -7.23
C LYS A 493 0.77 6.26 -8.00
N LEU A 494 1.77 5.70 -7.31
CA LEU A 494 3.01 5.27 -7.95
C LEU A 494 2.76 4.29 -9.11
N ARG A 495 1.75 3.42 -8.98
CA ARG A 495 1.28 2.53 -10.04
C ARG A 495 0.96 3.29 -11.35
N THR A 496 0.33 4.46 -11.28
CA THR A 496 -0.02 5.26 -12.46
C THR A 496 1.21 5.61 -13.29
N LEU A 497 2.33 5.95 -12.63
CA LEU A 497 3.60 6.21 -13.31
C LEU A 497 4.20 4.95 -13.93
N PHE A 498 4.02 3.79 -13.31
CA PHE A 498 4.50 2.52 -13.87
C PHE A 498 3.68 2.07 -15.08
N GLU A 499 2.37 2.26 -15.04
CA GLU A 499 1.46 1.94 -16.14
C GLU A 499 1.58 2.92 -17.32
N ALA A 500 1.89 4.19 -17.02
CA ALA A 500 2.04 5.27 -17.98
C ALA A 500 3.35 6.04 -17.75
N PRO A 501 4.50 5.46 -18.12
CA PRO A 501 5.81 5.97 -17.73
C PRO A 501 6.36 7.10 -18.61
N THR A 502 5.63 7.59 -19.61
CA THR A 502 6.02 8.75 -20.44
C THR A 502 5.18 9.98 -20.15
N ILE A 503 5.67 11.17 -20.47
CA ILE A 503 4.94 12.43 -20.27
C ILE A 503 3.55 12.40 -20.95
N ALA A 504 3.48 11.97 -22.22
CA ALA A 504 2.20 11.86 -22.96
C ALA A 504 1.23 10.88 -22.28
N GLN A 505 1.70 9.66 -21.97
CA GLN A 505 0.85 8.64 -21.37
C GLN A 505 0.38 9.07 -19.98
N LEU A 506 1.30 9.62 -19.18
CA LEU A 506 1.00 10.08 -17.85
C LEU A 506 0.01 11.24 -17.88
N SER A 507 0.19 12.21 -18.77
CA SER A 507 -0.74 13.32 -18.92
C SER A 507 -2.14 12.84 -19.28
N VAL A 508 -2.27 11.88 -20.21
CA VAL A 508 -3.57 11.27 -20.53
C VAL A 508 -4.15 10.59 -19.29
N LYS A 509 -3.35 9.81 -18.55
CA LYS A 509 -3.83 9.17 -17.33
C LYS A 509 -4.24 10.14 -16.23
N LEU A 510 -3.53 11.24 -16.06
CA LEU A 510 -3.89 12.28 -15.09
C LEU A 510 -5.17 13.00 -15.49
N LEU A 511 -5.37 13.26 -16.79
CA LEU A 511 -6.61 13.85 -17.31
C LEU A 511 -7.79 12.87 -17.25
N GLU A 512 -7.58 11.57 -17.53
CA GLU A 512 -8.58 10.51 -17.32
C GLU A 512 -8.93 10.37 -15.82
N MET A 513 -7.96 10.56 -14.93
CA MET A 513 -8.16 10.54 -13.48
C MET A 513 -8.93 11.77 -12.98
N ASP A 514 -8.76 12.92 -13.64
CA ASP A 514 -9.55 14.13 -13.44
C ASP A 514 -11.02 13.92 -13.90
N ASP A 515 -11.22 13.23 -15.02
CA ASP A 515 -12.56 12.82 -15.47
C ASP A 515 -13.22 11.81 -14.49
N THR A 516 -12.45 10.90 -13.85
CA THR A 516 -13.00 10.04 -12.78
C THR A 516 -13.29 10.77 -11.46
N GLN A 517 -12.75 11.98 -11.25
CA GLN A 517 -13.24 12.83 -10.15
C GLN A 517 -14.69 13.31 -10.40
N GLU A 518 -15.17 13.30 -11.64
CA GLU A 518 -16.57 13.65 -11.93
C GLU A 518 -17.57 12.62 -11.36
N ASP A 519 -17.21 11.32 -11.31
CA ASP A 519 -18.03 10.24 -10.71
C ASP A 519 -18.15 10.38 -9.18
N LEU A 520 -17.18 11.01 -8.50
CA LEU A 520 -17.23 11.25 -7.04
C LEU A 520 -18.28 12.26 -6.62
N PHE A 521 -18.70 13.10 -7.56
CA PHE A 521 -19.71 14.14 -7.38
C PHE A 521 -21.01 13.81 -8.10
N ASP A 522 -21.15 12.57 -8.57
CA ASP A 522 -22.43 12.05 -9.05
C ASP A 522 -23.45 12.02 -7.93
N VAL A 523 -24.71 12.14 -8.34
CA VAL A 523 -25.87 12.12 -7.44
C VAL A 523 -25.95 10.80 -6.67
N LEU A 524 -25.49 9.68 -7.22
CA LEU A 524 -25.50 8.40 -6.55
C LEU A 524 -24.08 7.83 -6.45
N ILE A 525 -23.56 7.76 -5.24
CA ILE A 525 -22.22 7.23 -4.97
C ILE A 525 -22.27 5.88 -4.25
N PRO A 526 -21.46 4.90 -4.66
CA PRO A 526 -21.31 3.67 -3.92
C PRO A 526 -20.45 3.88 -2.67
N LEU A 527 -20.99 3.57 -1.49
CA LEU A 527 -20.21 3.51 -0.24
C LEU A 527 -19.75 2.06 0.07
N ARG A 528 -20.60 1.08 -0.26
CA ARG A 528 -20.30 -0.36 -0.29
C ARG A 528 -21.18 -1.05 -1.33
N ILE A 529 -20.55 -1.57 -2.39
CA ILE A 529 -21.26 -2.13 -3.56
C ILE A 529 -21.67 -3.60 -3.34
N HIS A 530 -20.85 -4.34 -2.60
CA HIS A 530 -21.04 -5.78 -2.44
C HIS A 530 -21.92 -6.10 -1.24
N GLY A 531 -22.89 -6.98 -1.44
CA GLY A 531 -23.74 -7.51 -0.39
C GLY A 531 -24.97 -8.23 -0.93
N SER A 532 -25.48 -9.22 -0.21
CA SER A 532 -26.75 -9.90 -0.54
C SER A 532 -27.96 -9.36 0.23
N ARG A 533 -27.73 -8.52 1.26
CA ARG A 533 -28.81 -7.85 1.99
C ARG A 533 -29.42 -6.71 1.18
N ARG A 534 -30.58 -6.24 1.62
CA ARG A 534 -31.29 -5.08 1.03
C ARG A 534 -30.41 -3.84 1.11
N THR A 535 -30.45 -2.95 0.12
CA THR A 535 -29.59 -1.77 0.09
C THR A 535 -30.07 -0.70 1.05
N LEU A 536 -29.14 -0.13 1.84
CA LEU A 536 -29.38 1.10 2.61
C LEU A 536 -29.00 2.32 1.77
N PHE A 537 -29.95 3.23 1.55
CA PHE A 537 -29.72 4.49 0.87
C PHE A 537 -29.61 5.64 1.88
N CYS A 538 -28.49 6.34 1.86
CA CYS A 538 -28.20 7.45 2.77
C CYS A 538 -28.28 8.79 2.05
N ILE A 539 -29.09 9.73 2.55
CA ILE A 539 -29.41 10.98 1.87
C ILE A 539 -28.61 12.14 2.48
N HIS A 540 -27.98 12.95 1.62
CA HIS A 540 -27.10 14.05 2.00
C HIS A 540 -27.76 15.08 2.93
N GLU A 541 -26.95 15.77 3.71
CA GLU A 541 -27.37 16.90 4.53
C GLU A 541 -27.38 18.24 3.74
N VAL A 542 -27.51 19.38 4.41
CA VAL A 542 -27.69 20.69 3.75
C VAL A 542 -26.56 21.07 2.79
N HIS A 543 -25.30 20.67 3.01
CA HIS A 543 -24.18 20.94 2.10
C HIS A 543 -24.14 20.03 0.87
N GLY A 544 -24.99 19.00 0.80
CA GLY A 544 -25.17 18.19 -0.40
C GLY A 544 -24.30 16.94 -0.49
N VAL A 545 -23.45 16.69 0.51
CA VAL A 545 -22.50 15.56 0.50
C VAL A 545 -22.99 14.40 1.35
N SER A 546 -22.80 13.17 0.86
CA SER A 546 -23.20 11.93 1.55
C SER A 546 -22.02 11.14 2.14
N TRP A 547 -20.81 11.71 2.11
CA TRP A 547 -19.61 11.03 2.60
C TRP A 547 -19.61 10.80 4.12
N ILE A 548 -20.38 11.58 4.87
CA ILE A 548 -20.53 11.42 6.32
C ILE A 548 -20.96 10.00 6.73
N PHE A 549 -21.73 9.32 5.88
CA PHE A 549 -22.28 7.99 6.17
C PHE A 549 -21.25 6.86 5.99
N THR A 550 -20.07 7.14 5.44
CA THR A 550 -18.97 6.17 5.36
C THR A 550 -18.54 5.67 6.75
N SER A 551 -18.67 6.49 7.78
CA SER A 551 -18.36 6.11 9.16
C SER A 551 -19.29 4.99 9.68
N LEU A 552 -20.47 4.78 9.08
CA LEU A 552 -21.35 3.65 9.40
C LEU A 552 -20.81 2.30 8.90
N LEU A 553 -19.92 2.29 7.90
CA LEU A 553 -19.46 1.08 7.25
C LEU A 553 -18.85 0.08 8.25
N GLY A 554 -18.09 0.58 9.24
CA GLY A 554 -17.47 -0.27 10.27
C GLY A 554 -18.45 -0.87 11.28
N HIS A 555 -19.72 -0.43 11.29
CA HIS A 555 -20.71 -0.79 12.31
C HIS A 555 -21.91 -1.56 11.77
N LEU A 556 -22.06 -1.59 10.44
CA LEU A 556 -23.10 -2.34 9.75
C LEU A 556 -22.54 -3.66 9.20
N HIS A 557 -23.40 -4.65 9.04
CA HIS A 557 -23.02 -5.97 8.54
C HIS A 557 -22.24 -5.88 7.21
N MET A 558 -21.18 -6.68 7.05
CA MET A 558 -20.29 -6.62 5.88
C MET A 558 -21.00 -6.91 4.55
N ASP A 559 -22.10 -7.65 4.61
CA ASP A 559 -22.94 -8.04 3.46
C ASP A 559 -24.11 -7.06 3.17
N GLN A 560 -24.12 -5.88 3.79
CA GLN A 560 -25.12 -4.82 3.59
C GLN A 560 -24.63 -3.83 2.52
N PRO A 561 -25.25 -3.76 1.32
CA PRO A 561 -24.95 -2.71 0.34
C PRO A 561 -25.36 -1.33 0.86
N ILE A 562 -24.54 -0.32 0.60
CA ILE A 562 -24.80 1.07 1.04
C ILE A 562 -24.46 2.05 -0.08
N TYR A 563 -25.41 2.93 -0.39
CA TYR A 563 -25.25 3.99 -1.38
C TYR A 563 -25.57 5.35 -0.76
N GLY A 564 -24.77 6.35 -1.09
CA GLY A 564 -25.00 7.75 -0.73
C GLY A 564 -25.67 8.51 -1.87
N LEU A 565 -26.68 9.31 -1.56
CA LEU A 565 -27.32 10.24 -2.49
C LEU A 565 -26.77 11.65 -2.25
N GLN A 566 -26.07 12.22 -3.22
CA GLN A 566 -25.50 13.56 -3.19
C GLN A 566 -26.37 14.55 -3.96
N ALA A 567 -26.22 15.83 -3.65
CA ALA A 567 -26.95 16.88 -4.35
C ALA A 567 -26.47 17.08 -5.79
N ARG A 568 -27.41 17.14 -6.72
CA ARG A 568 -27.16 17.54 -8.12
C ARG A 568 -26.49 18.92 -8.17
N GLY A 569 -25.42 19.03 -8.95
CA GLY A 569 -24.68 20.28 -9.16
C GLY A 569 -23.38 20.43 -8.35
N LEU A 570 -23.00 19.41 -7.56
CA LEU A 570 -21.69 19.32 -6.90
C LEU A 570 -20.53 19.13 -7.89
N ASN A 571 -20.75 18.37 -8.97
CA ASN A 571 -19.80 18.21 -10.08
C ASN A 571 -19.66 19.49 -10.94
N GLY A 572 -20.30 20.59 -10.55
CA GLY A 572 -20.30 21.86 -11.30
C GLY A 572 -21.22 21.88 -12.51
N LYS A 573 -21.68 20.72 -12.98
CA LYS A 573 -22.53 20.51 -14.14
C LYS A 573 -24.01 20.37 -13.71
N GLY A 574 -24.93 20.70 -14.61
CA GLY A 574 -26.36 20.53 -14.38
C GLY A 574 -27.03 21.66 -13.58
N GLN A 575 -28.36 21.75 -13.73
CA GLN A 575 -29.21 22.70 -13.01
C GLN A 575 -29.34 22.25 -11.55
N LEU A 576 -29.37 23.16 -10.57
CA LEU A 576 -29.69 22.77 -9.19
C LEU A 576 -31.14 22.31 -9.07
N ALA A 577 -31.50 21.56 -8.04
CA ALA A 577 -32.89 21.20 -7.81
C ALA A 577 -33.75 22.44 -7.52
N GLU A 578 -34.99 22.46 -8.01
CA GLU A 578 -35.88 23.61 -7.81
C GLU A 578 -36.69 23.50 -6.50
N SER A 579 -37.06 22.28 -6.11
CA SER A 579 -37.85 21.94 -4.92
C SER A 579 -37.42 20.60 -4.33
N ILE A 580 -37.96 20.25 -3.15
CA ILE A 580 -37.72 18.93 -2.55
C ILE A 580 -38.36 17.80 -3.35
N ASP A 581 -39.44 18.08 -4.09
CA ASP A 581 -40.10 17.12 -4.99
C ASP A 581 -39.23 16.84 -6.22
N ASP A 582 -38.52 17.85 -6.74
CA ASP A 582 -37.53 17.68 -7.81
C ASP A 582 -36.35 16.79 -7.33
N MET A 583 -35.83 17.04 -6.13
CA MET A 583 -34.83 16.17 -5.51
C MET A 583 -35.34 14.75 -5.32
N THR A 584 -36.56 14.61 -4.79
CA THR A 584 -37.20 13.31 -4.50
C THR A 584 -37.35 12.48 -5.77
N LYS A 585 -37.81 13.11 -6.87
CA LYS A 585 -37.96 12.44 -8.15
C LYS A 585 -36.62 11.97 -8.70
N ASP A 586 -35.61 12.85 -8.71
CA ASP A 586 -34.25 12.48 -9.15
C ASP A 586 -33.72 11.31 -8.32
N TYR A 587 -33.82 11.39 -6.99
CA TYR A 587 -33.26 10.37 -6.10
C TYR A 587 -34.00 9.04 -6.20
N ILE A 588 -35.33 9.04 -6.38
CA ILE A 588 -36.08 7.81 -6.66
C ILE A 588 -35.62 7.19 -7.99
N ASP A 589 -35.40 8.01 -9.03
CA ASP A 589 -34.88 7.53 -10.32
C ASP A 589 -33.46 6.96 -10.18
N GLN A 590 -32.62 7.51 -9.30
CA GLN A 590 -31.29 6.97 -9.01
C GLN A 590 -31.36 5.63 -8.28
N ILE A 591 -32.09 5.54 -7.16
CA ILE A 591 -32.12 4.31 -6.35
C ILE A 591 -32.75 3.14 -7.10
N ARG A 592 -33.72 3.41 -8.01
CA ARG A 592 -34.33 2.38 -8.86
C ARG A 592 -33.38 1.74 -9.86
N ARG A 593 -32.27 2.42 -10.21
CA ARG A 593 -31.21 1.81 -11.03
C ARG A 593 -30.46 0.72 -10.28
N ILE A 594 -30.42 0.80 -8.95
CA ILE A 594 -29.79 -0.19 -8.07
C ILE A 594 -30.79 -1.23 -7.61
N GLN A 595 -31.95 -0.78 -7.12
CA GLN A 595 -33.01 -1.62 -6.60
C GLN A 595 -34.35 -1.20 -7.24
N PRO A 596 -34.80 -1.87 -8.32
CA PRO A 596 -35.97 -1.43 -9.09
C PRO A 596 -37.29 -1.40 -8.30
N HIS A 597 -37.41 -2.24 -7.26
CA HIS A 597 -38.61 -2.39 -6.45
C HIS A 597 -38.27 -2.42 -4.96
N GLY A 598 -39.22 -2.01 -4.13
CA GLY A 598 -39.11 -2.08 -2.69
C GLY A 598 -39.11 -3.52 -2.14
N PRO A 599 -38.93 -3.70 -0.83
CA PRO A 599 -38.91 -2.65 0.19
C PRO A 599 -37.65 -1.77 0.13
N TYR A 600 -37.77 -0.48 0.40
CA TYR A 600 -36.64 0.46 0.47
C TYR A 600 -36.25 0.81 1.92
N GLN A 601 -34.93 0.93 2.14
CA GLN A 601 -34.35 1.37 3.41
C GLN A 601 -33.68 2.73 3.21
N LEU A 602 -34.18 3.75 3.89
CA LEU A 602 -33.76 5.15 3.76
C LEU A 602 -33.23 5.69 5.09
N LEU A 603 -32.09 6.37 5.04
CA LEU A 603 -31.49 7.07 6.18
C LEU A 603 -31.13 8.50 5.78
N GLY A 604 -31.57 9.50 6.53
CA GLY A 604 -31.19 10.89 6.29
C GLY A 604 -30.81 11.62 7.58
N TRP A 605 -29.79 12.47 7.52
CA TRP A 605 -29.39 13.35 8.62
C TRP A 605 -29.73 14.80 8.31
N SER A 606 -30.24 15.53 9.30
CA SER A 606 -30.60 16.94 9.15
C SER A 606 -31.53 17.12 7.94
N PHE A 607 -31.24 18.03 7.02
CA PHE A 607 -31.99 18.20 5.77
C PHE A 607 -32.18 16.91 4.95
N GLY A 608 -31.23 15.98 4.98
CA GLY A 608 -31.34 14.69 4.32
C GLY A 608 -32.49 13.84 4.84
N GLY A 609 -32.85 14.00 6.12
CA GLY A 609 -34.01 13.34 6.70
C GLY A 609 -35.34 13.89 6.16
N SER A 610 -35.43 15.20 5.93
CA SER A 610 -36.60 15.80 5.29
C SER A 610 -36.80 15.26 3.87
N ILE A 611 -35.71 15.08 3.13
CA ILE A 611 -35.73 14.46 1.80
C ILE A 611 -36.11 12.98 1.89
N ALA A 612 -35.52 12.22 2.82
CA ALA A 612 -35.83 10.80 3.01
C ALA A 612 -37.31 10.56 3.36
N HIS A 613 -37.89 11.43 4.20
CA HIS A 613 -39.32 11.39 4.50
C HIS A 613 -40.17 11.67 3.26
N ASN A 614 -39.84 12.71 2.48
CA ASN A 614 -40.58 13.01 1.24
C ASN A 614 -40.44 11.88 0.20
N MET A 615 -39.27 11.26 0.09
CA MET A 615 -39.05 10.04 -0.71
C MET A 615 -39.93 8.89 -0.24
N ALA A 616 -40.06 8.67 1.06
CA ALA A 616 -40.88 7.59 1.59
C ALA A 616 -42.37 7.79 1.25
N VAL A 617 -42.88 9.02 1.38
CA VAL A 617 -44.25 9.38 0.97
C VAL A 617 -44.46 9.14 -0.52
N GLU A 618 -43.51 9.56 -1.36
CA GLU A 618 -43.65 9.40 -2.81
C GLU A 618 -43.55 7.93 -3.24
N LEU A 619 -42.69 7.14 -2.60
CA LEU A 619 -42.61 5.70 -2.80
C LEU A 619 -43.93 4.99 -2.42
N GLU A 620 -44.57 5.37 -1.31
CA GLU A 620 -45.90 4.86 -0.94
C GLU A 620 -46.97 5.17 -2.01
N LYS A 621 -46.98 6.40 -2.55
CA LYS A 621 -47.89 6.77 -3.66
C LYS A 621 -47.63 5.96 -4.92
N LEU A 622 -46.38 5.60 -5.17
CA LEU A 622 -45.97 4.74 -6.29
C LEU A 622 -46.24 3.24 -6.03
N GLY A 623 -46.81 2.89 -4.88
CA GLY A 623 -47.14 1.51 -4.51
C GLY A 623 -45.95 0.68 -4.01
N GLU A 624 -44.83 1.34 -3.70
CA GLU A 624 -43.63 0.69 -3.18
C GLU A 624 -43.67 0.64 -1.64
N ARG A 625 -43.05 -0.39 -1.06
CA ARG A 625 -42.90 -0.50 0.40
C ARG A 625 -41.62 0.21 0.86
N VAL A 626 -41.68 0.87 2.01
CA VAL A 626 -40.50 1.36 2.75
C VAL A 626 -40.47 0.62 4.09
N ASP A 627 -39.48 -0.24 4.31
CA ASP A 627 -39.36 -1.05 5.53
C ASP A 627 -38.48 -0.38 6.59
N LEU A 628 -37.66 0.59 6.20
CA LEU A 628 -36.95 1.47 7.12
C LEU A 628 -36.97 2.92 6.62
N LEU A 629 -37.56 3.81 7.41
CA LEU A 629 -37.34 5.25 7.33
C LEU A 629 -36.63 5.69 8.61
N ALA A 630 -35.36 6.05 8.51
CA ALA A 630 -34.54 6.51 9.62
C ALA A 630 -34.15 7.99 9.46
N LEU A 631 -34.44 8.80 10.49
CA LEU A 631 -34.07 10.20 10.55
C LEU A 631 -33.05 10.44 11.67
N MET A 632 -32.01 11.21 11.38
CA MET A 632 -31.05 11.68 12.39
C MET A 632 -31.28 13.17 12.61
N ASP A 633 -31.84 13.50 13.77
CA ASP A 633 -32.03 14.84 14.31
C ASP A 633 -32.59 15.85 13.30
N THR A 634 -33.61 15.43 12.57
CA THR A 634 -34.23 16.19 11.48
C THR A 634 -35.40 17.02 12.00
N PRO A 635 -35.41 18.35 11.85
CA PRO A 635 -36.56 19.19 12.18
C PRO A 635 -37.61 19.20 11.05
N THR A 636 -38.86 19.55 11.38
CA THR A 636 -39.91 19.80 10.38
C THR A 636 -39.95 21.25 9.86
N GLU A 637 -39.26 22.17 10.53
CA GLU A 637 -39.20 23.60 10.17
C GLU A 637 -37.78 24.16 10.31
N TYR A 638 -37.38 25.04 9.39
CA TYR A 638 -36.03 25.66 9.33
C TYR A 638 -36.07 27.20 9.58
N SER A 639 -36.90 27.64 10.52
CA SER A 639 -37.35 29.04 10.70
C SER A 639 -36.39 30.00 11.44
N ARG A 640 -35.15 29.62 11.77
CA ARG A 640 -34.21 30.46 12.57
C ARG A 640 -32.84 30.79 11.96
N LEU A 641 -32.56 30.42 10.71
CA LEU A 641 -31.26 30.70 10.06
C LEU A 641 -31.13 32.15 9.55
N GLU A 642 -31.72 33.14 10.22
CA GLU A 642 -31.92 34.50 9.68
C GLU A 642 -30.75 35.48 9.89
N GLU A 643 -29.95 35.38 10.96
CA GLU A 643 -29.03 36.49 11.31
C GLU A 643 -27.54 36.26 11.02
N GLU A 644 -27.06 35.02 10.92
CA GLU A 644 -25.61 34.79 10.76
C GLU A 644 -25.11 34.96 9.31
N ASN A 645 -25.99 34.88 8.30
CA ASN A 645 -25.58 34.69 6.90
C ASN A 645 -25.54 35.96 6.03
N GLU A 646 -26.13 37.08 6.46
CA GLU A 646 -26.01 38.35 5.70
C GLU A 646 -24.59 38.92 5.75
N TYR A 647 -23.83 38.65 6.81
CA TYR A 647 -22.44 39.12 6.96
C TYR A 647 -21.48 38.46 5.97
N TYR A 648 -21.73 37.19 5.63
CA TYR A 648 -20.91 36.42 4.69
C TYR A 648 -21.01 36.87 3.24
N LEU A 649 -22.19 37.39 2.86
CA LEU A 649 -22.44 37.86 1.50
C LEU A 649 -21.56 39.09 1.17
N ALA A 650 -21.14 39.85 2.17
CA ALA A 650 -20.31 41.04 1.97
C ALA A 650 -18.82 40.73 1.73
N GLU A 651 -18.27 39.66 2.32
CA GLU A 651 -16.83 39.35 2.22
C GLU A 651 -16.43 38.67 0.90
N THR A 652 -17.27 37.80 0.33
CA THR A 652 -16.98 37.13 -0.95
C THR A 652 -17.09 38.06 -2.17
N ASP A 653 -17.88 39.13 -2.09
CA ASP A 653 -17.86 40.21 -3.10
C ASP A 653 -16.64 41.13 -2.90
N TYR A 654 -16.11 41.22 -1.68
CA TYR A 654 -14.92 42.02 -1.36
C TYR A 654 -13.61 41.38 -1.86
N GLU A 655 -13.44 40.06 -1.74
CA GLU A 655 -12.27 39.34 -2.28
C GLU A 655 -12.18 39.42 -3.82
N GLN A 656 -13.30 39.66 -4.52
CA GLN A 656 -13.32 39.87 -5.97
C GLN A 656 -12.85 41.28 -6.40
N SER A 657 -12.85 42.26 -5.50
CA SER A 657 -12.53 43.66 -5.81
C SER A 657 -11.02 43.99 -5.84
N GLY A 658 -10.16 43.07 -5.39
CA GLY A 658 -8.71 43.22 -5.46
C GLY A 658 -8.10 44.36 -4.63
N GLN A 659 -8.84 44.96 -3.69
CA GLN A 659 -8.30 45.99 -2.79
C GLN A 659 -7.81 45.37 -1.48
N SER A 660 -6.50 45.49 -1.23
CA SER A 660 -5.91 45.16 0.07
C SER A 660 -6.32 46.21 1.11
N CYS A 661 -7.04 45.80 2.16
CA CYS A 661 -7.16 46.62 3.36
C CYS A 661 -6.31 46.02 4.47
N SER A 662 -5.29 46.77 4.89
CA SER A 662 -4.61 46.55 6.16
C SER A 662 -5.51 47.07 7.28
N THR A 663 -6.13 46.18 8.05
CA THR A 663 -6.63 46.54 9.37
C THR A 663 -6.37 45.41 10.36
N GLU A 664 -5.43 45.68 11.27
CA GLU A 664 -5.47 45.12 12.61
C GLU A 664 -6.88 45.35 13.17
N SER A 665 -7.63 44.29 13.44
CA SER A 665 -8.73 44.36 14.38
C SER A 665 -8.51 43.31 15.47
N SER A 666 -8.39 43.83 16.67
CA SER A 666 -8.13 43.15 17.92
C SER A 666 -9.48 42.82 18.56
N LYS A 667 -9.85 41.53 18.53
CA LYS A 667 -10.66 40.78 19.51
C LYS A 667 -11.02 39.44 18.88
N GLY A 668 -10.80 38.35 19.61
CA GLY A 668 -11.02 36.98 19.13
C GLY A 668 -12.51 36.63 19.00
N GLU A 669 -13.15 37.10 17.93
CA GLU A 669 -14.45 36.59 17.48
C GLU A 669 -14.21 35.59 16.33
N ILE A 670 -14.67 34.35 16.52
CA ILE A 670 -14.71 33.29 15.50
C ILE A 670 -15.72 33.74 14.44
N THR A 671 -15.29 33.94 13.20
CA THR A 671 -16.21 34.32 12.12
C THR A 671 -17.02 33.10 11.68
N PRO A 672 -18.24 33.27 11.19
CA PRO A 672 -19.04 32.13 10.83
C PRO A 672 -18.42 31.41 9.57
N LEU A 673 -17.60 32.10 8.74
CA LEU A 673 -16.78 31.47 7.67
C LEU A 673 -15.75 30.48 8.23
N THR A 674 -15.19 30.75 9.42
CA THR A 674 -14.36 29.77 10.12
C THR A 674 -15.14 28.54 10.60
N ASN A 675 -16.45 28.63 10.86
CA ASN A 675 -17.27 27.48 11.26
C ASN A 675 -17.57 26.55 10.08
N MET A 676 -18.00 27.08 8.93
CA MET A 676 -18.20 26.27 7.71
C MET A 676 -16.88 25.60 7.26
N GLN A 677 -15.77 26.34 7.31
CA GLN A 677 -14.45 25.80 6.98
C GLN A 677 -14.00 24.73 7.98
N ARG A 678 -14.32 24.88 9.27
CA ARG A 678 -14.01 23.90 10.33
C ARG A 678 -14.87 22.64 10.20
N GLU A 679 -16.17 22.78 9.97
CA GLU A 679 -17.12 21.68 9.77
C GLU A 679 -16.78 20.87 8.52
N PHE A 680 -16.60 21.53 7.38
CA PHE A 680 -16.27 20.86 6.13
C PHE A 680 -14.85 20.27 6.14
N ARG A 681 -13.90 20.90 6.85
CA ARG A 681 -12.55 20.33 7.11
C ARG A 681 -12.60 19.12 8.03
N ASN A 682 -13.48 19.11 9.04
CA ASN A 682 -13.70 17.93 9.86
C ASN A 682 -14.31 16.80 9.02
N HIS A 683 -15.26 17.11 8.13
CA HIS A 683 -15.91 16.13 7.25
C HIS A 683 -14.98 15.58 6.16
N LEU A 684 -14.10 16.41 5.58
CA LEU A 684 -13.04 15.98 4.66
C LEU A 684 -11.87 15.31 5.39
N GLY A 685 -11.60 15.66 6.64
CA GLY A 685 -10.62 14.97 7.49
C GLY A 685 -10.97 13.51 7.74
N LEU A 686 -12.26 13.16 7.67
CA LEU A 686 -12.75 11.78 7.68
C LEU A 686 -12.36 11.02 6.41
N ALA A 687 -12.04 11.72 5.31
CA ALA A 687 -11.61 11.08 4.08
C ALA A 687 -10.26 10.37 4.19
N ASN A 688 -9.41 10.87 5.07
CA ASN A 688 -8.14 10.23 5.42
C ASN A 688 -8.32 9.01 6.35
N GLN A 689 -9.53 8.75 6.87
CA GLN A 689 -9.83 7.66 7.80
C GLN A 689 -10.65 6.52 7.17
N PHE A 690 -10.85 6.52 5.85
CA PHE A 690 -11.64 5.49 5.18
C PHE A 690 -10.99 4.10 5.18
N PRO A 691 -11.76 3.00 5.15
CA PRO A 691 -11.27 1.65 4.89
C PRO A 691 -10.88 1.44 3.40
N PRO A 692 -9.96 0.52 3.05
CA PRO A 692 -9.42 0.35 1.68
C PRO A 692 -10.46 0.08 0.59
N SER A 693 -11.68 -0.27 0.99
CA SER A 693 -12.82 -0.57 0.12
C SER A 693 -13.57 0.65 -0.43
N VAL A 694 -13.29 1.86 0.08
CA VAL A 694 -13.87 3.12 -0.41
C VAL A 694 -12.95 3.69 -1.49
N ASN A 695 -13.53 4.19 -2.59
CA ASN A 695 -12.79 4.67 -3.77
C ASN A 695 -11.62 5.59 -3.35
N SER A 696 -10.42 5.31 -3.89
CA SER A 696 -9.18 6.02 -3.53
C SER A 696 -9.26 7.51 -3.76
N ASP A 697 -10.14 7.93 -4.66
CA ASP A 697 -10.24 9.31 -5.12
C ASP A 697 -10.95 10.21 -4.09
N ILE A 698 -11.74 9.64 -3.15
CA ILE A 698 -12.34 10.42 -2.05
C ILE A 698 -11.27 10.75 -0.99
N ARG A 699 -10.29 9.85 -0.74
CA ARG A 699 -9.26 10.03 0.29
C ARG A 699 -8.33 11.23 0.04
N GLY A 700 -8.21 11.65 -1.22
CA GLY A 700 -7.32 12.73 -1.65
C GLY A 700 -7.84 14.16 -1.47
N LEU A 701 -9.11 14.31 -1.13
CA LEU A 701 -9.78 15.60 -1.15
C LEU A 701 -9.37 16.43 0.08
N THR A 702 -8.49 17.41 -0.12
CA THR A 702 -8.18 18.43 0.90
C THR A 702 -8.93 19.72 0.61
N PHE A 703 -9.57 20.29 1.64
CA PHE A 703 -10.28 21.57 1.53
C PHE A 703 -9.38 22.72 1.06
N GLU A 704 -8.07 22.62 1.31
CA GLU A 704 -7.12 23.69 0.97
C GLU A 704 -6.75 23.71 -0.52
N GLY A 705 -6.95 22.62 -1.27
CA GLY A 705 -6.48 22.48 -2.65
C GLY A 705 -7.41 22.98 -3.76
N SER A 706 -8.75 22.88 -3.63
CA SER A 706 -9.67 23.16 -4.74
C SER A 706 -10.57 24.38 -4.51
N LYS A 707 -10.20 25.53 -5.11
CA LYS A 707 -11.07 26.73 -5.17
C LYS A 707 -12.40 26.45 -5.89
N VAL A 708 -12.43 25.48 -6.81
CA VAL A 708 -13.61 25.15 -7.62
C VAL A 708 -14.63 24.35 -6.80
N LEU A 709 -14.19 23.38 -6.00
CA LEU A 709 -15.08 22.58 -5.16
C LEU A 709 -15.81 23.44 -4.11
N LYS A 710 -15.10 24.40 -3.50
CA LYS A 710 -15.68 25.36 -2.55
C LYS A 710 -16.87 26.11 -3.15
N LYS A 711 -16.74 26.51 -4.42
CA LYS A 711 -17.79 27.25 -5.15
C LYS A 711 -19.03 26.39 -5.38
N HIS A 712 -18.87 25.12 -5.73
CA HIS A 712 -20.01 24.22 -6.01
C HIS A 712 -20.75 23.83 -4.74
N VAL A 713 -20.02 23.43 -3.68
CA VAL A 713 -20.62 23.13 -2.37
C VAL A 713 -21.41 24.32 -1.85
N TYR A 714 -20.82 25.52 -1.86
CA TYR A 714 -21.51 26.73 -1.42
C TYR A 714 -22.81 27.00 -2.20
N ARG A 715 -22.76 26.86 -3.53
CA ARG A 715 -23.93 27.03 -4.41
C ARG A 715 -25.04 26.02 -4.07
N VAL A 716 -24.66 24.77 -3.81
CA VAL A 716 -25.56 23.70 -3.38
C VAL A 716 -26.15 23.98 -2.01
N THR A 717 -25.34 24.34 -1.01
CA THR A 717 -25.80 24.70 0.34
C THR A 717 -26.85 25.81 0.30
N LYS A 718 -26.58 26.89 -0.44
CA LYS A 718 -27.53 28.00 -0.59
C LYS A 718 -28.87 27.55 -1.18
N ASN A 719 -28.82 26.68 -2.19
CA ASN A 719 -30.02 26.16 -2.82
C ASN A 719 -30.79 25.22 -1.89
N ASN A 720 -30.10 24.32 -1.20
CA ASN A 720 -30.69 23.37 -0.26
C ASN A 720 -31.35 24.09 0.92
N MET A 721 -30.72 25.14 1.46
CA MET A 721 -31.33 25.98 2.50
C MET A 721 -32.60 26.68 2.01
N ARG A 722 -32.62 27.20 0.78
CA ARG A 722 -33.83 27.78 0.18
C ARG A 722 -34.95 26.74 0.09
N ILE A 723 -34.64 25.53 -0.36
CA ILE A 723 -35.61 24.43 -0.49
C ILE A 723 -36.11 23.99 0.89
N ALA A 724 -35.22 23.82 1.87
CA ALA A 724 -35.55 23.42 3.23
C ALA A 724 -36.55 24.38 3.88
N LYS A 725 -36.39 25.69 3.66
CA LYS A 725 -37.32 26.72 4.17
C LYS A 725 -38.71 26.68 3.51
N GLN A 726 -38.81 26.12 2.32
CA GLN A 726 -40.07 26.03 1.55
C GLN A 726 -40.77 24.68 1.73
N PHE A 727 -40.11 23.70 2.35
CA PHE A 727 -40.64 22.37 2.53
C PHE A 727 -41.70 22.32 3.62
N SER A 728 -42.79 21.60 3.34
CA SER A 728 -43.82 21.23 4.31
C SER A 728 -44.05 19.73 4.16
N PRO A 729 -43.82 18.92 5.20
CA PRO A 729 -43.94 17.47 5.09
C PRO A 729 -45.38 17.02 4.78
N ALA A 730 -45.52 16.01 3.93
CA ALA A 730 -46.76 15.29 3.75
C ALA A 730 -46.95 14.21 4.84
N VAL A 731 -48.01 13.41 4.76
CA VAL A 731 -48.25 12.31 5.72
C VAL A 731 -47.66 11.02 5.18
N TYR A 732 -46.78 10.39 5.97
CA TYR A 732 -46.22 9.05 5.73
C TYR A 732 -46.96 8.00 6.58
N THR A 733 -47.31 6.85 5.99
CA THR A 733 -48.16 5.87 6.70
C THR A 733 -47.37 4.83 7.50
N GLY A 734 -46.10 4.60 7.16
CA GLY A 734 -45.24 3.63 7.82
C GLY A 734 -44.61 4.07 9.15
N ASP A 735 -43.83 3.18 9.74
CA ASP A 735 -43.06 3.42 10.96
C ASP A 735 -41.79 4.24 10.66
N MET A 736 -41.33 5.00 11.65
CA MET A 736 -40.14 5.84 11.56
C MET A 736 -39.20 5.62 12.73
N LEU A 737 -37.90 5.45 12.44
CA LEU A 737 -36.83 5.42 13.43
C LEU A 737 -36.21 6.83 13.53
N PHE A 738 -36.11 7.38 14.73
CA PHE A 738 -35.60 8.72 14.96
C PHE A 738 -34.44 8.71 15.95
N PHE A 739 -33.26 9.11 15.49
CA PHE A 739 -32.07 9.32 16.33
C PHE A 739 -32.03 10.80 16.74
N ASN A 740 -32.10 11.08 18.03
CA ASN A 740 -32.27 12.44 18.56
C ASN A 740 -31.04 12.90 19.35
N ALA A 741 -30.51 14.08 19.00
CA ALA A 741 -29.47 14.76 19.76
C ALA A 741 -30.10 15.49 20.95
N THR A 742 -29.59 15.28 22.16
CA THR A 742 -30.18 15.87 23.38
C THR A 742 -29.41 17.09 23.90
N VAL A 743 -28.25 17.43 23.32
CA VAL A 743 -27.44 18.58 23.76
C VAL A 743 -27.70 19.75 22.82
N ALA A 744 -28.18 20.88 23.38
CA ALA A 744 -28.28 22.14 22.64
C ALA A 744 -26.96 22.92 22.75
N SER A 745 -26.51 23.52 21.65
CA SER A 745 -25.37 24.43 21.59
C SER A 745 -25.80 25.80 21.05
N LEU A 746 -25.12 26.86 21.49
CA LEU A 746 -25.31 28.22 20.93
C LEU A 746 -24.67 28.36 19.54
N GLU A 747 -23.73 27.47 19.19
CA GLU A 747 -23.07 27.41 17.87
C GLU A 747 -23.76 26.41 16.91
N ASP A 748 -24.91 25.84 17.29
CA ASP A 748 -25.58 24.75 16.54
C ASP A 748 -27.10 25.00 16.39
N MET A 749 -27.76 24.18 15.59
CA MET A 749 -29.21 24.15 15.44
C MET A 749 -29.91 23.94 16.80
N PRO A 750 -31.09 24.56 17.02
CA PRO A 750 -31.89 24.29 18.20
C PRO A 750 -32.21 22.79 18.32
N ALA A 751 -32.18 22.26 19.54
CA ALA A 751 -32.53 20.86 19.80
C ALA A 751 -33.89 20.52 19.18
N VAL A 752 -33.92 19.46 18.40
CA VAL A 752 -35.13 19.00 17.72
C VAL A 752 -35.98 18.18 18.69
N ASP A 753 -37.26 18.54 18.84
CA ASP A 753 -38.23 17.66 19.51
C ASP A 753 -38.76 16.63 18.51
N PRO A 754 -38.51 15.32 18.68
CA PRO A 754 -39.00 14.30 17.75
C PRO A 754 -40.53 14.28 17.59
N GLN A 755 -41.28 14.84 18.55
CA GLN A 755 -42.74 14.95 18.46
C GLN A 755 -43.20 15.88 17.33
N CYS A 756 -42.32 16.75 16.80
CA CYS A 756 -42.66 17.61 15.66
C CYS A 756 -43.09 16.80 14.42
N TRP A 757 -42.65 15.54 14.29
CA TRP A 757 -43.04 14.62 13.22
C TRP A 757 -44.39 13.93 13.44
N GLY A 758 -44.99 14.01 14.62
CA GLY A 758 -46.25 13.34 14.96
C GLY A 758 -47.41 13.61 13.99
N PRO A 759 -47.62 14.86 13.49
CA PRO A 759 -48.65 15.14 12.49
C PRO A 759 -48.38 14.53 11.10
N PHE A 760 -47.14 14.09 10.82
CA PHE A 760 -46.66 13.71 9.50
C PHE A 760 -46.30 12.22 9.38
N VAL A 761 -46.47 11.45 10.46
CA VAL A 761 -46.21 10.01 10.52
C VAL A 761 -47.38 9.33 11.24
N ILE A 762 -48.10 8.45 10.54
CA ILE A 762 -49.21 7.68 11.13
C ILE A 762 -48.69 6.47 11.92
N GLY A 763 -47.61 5.84 11.43
CA GLY A 763 -46.99 4.70 12.09
C GLY A 763 -46.27 5.08 13.39
N LYS A 764 -45.59 4.11 13.98
CA LYS A 764 -44.85 4.31 15.22
C LYS A 764 -43.58 5.11 14.98
N ILE A 765 -43.39 6.19 15.74
CA ILE A 765 -42.11 6.89 15.85
C ILE A 765 -41.29 6.26 16.99
N GLU A 766 -40.25 5.50 16.63
CA GLU A 766 -39.30 4.91 17.56
C GLU A 766 -38.12 5.87 17.79
N VAL A 767 -37.98 6.42 19.01
CA VAL A 767 -36.97 7.44 19.31
C VAL A 767 -35.81 6.87 20.13
N HIS A 768 -34.59 7.05 19.64
CA HIS A 768 -33.34 6.78 20.36
C HIS A 768 -32.60 8.08 20.65
N LYS A 769 -32.34 8.36 21.92
CA LYS A 769 -31.73 9.61 22.37
C LYS A 769 -30.24 9.45 22.61
N PHE A 770 -29.45 10.41 22.13
CA PHE A 770 -28.00 10.44 22.31
C PHE A 770 -27.55 11.77 22.91
N ASN A 771 -26.58 11.70 23.82
CA ASN A 771 -26.03 12.87 24.50
C ASN A 771 -24.98 13.59 23.64
N PHE A 772 -25.39 14.03 22.46
CA PHE A 772 -24.60 14.69 21.43
C PHE A 772 -25.28 16.02 21.04
N THR A 773 -24.51 16.95 20.49
CA THR A 773 -25.05 18.07 19.70
C THR A 773 -25.51 17.57 18.32
N HIS A 774 -26.21 18.41 17.55
CA HIS A 774 -26.69 18.04 16.22
C HIS A 774 -25.51 17.73 15.29
N LEU A 775 -24.45 18.56 15.33
CA LEU A 775 -23.23 18.37 14.55
C LEU A 775 -22.37 17.19 15.02
N ASP A 776 -22.33 16.91 16.33
CA ASP A 776 -21.58 15.76 16.85
C ASP A 776 -22.08 14.44 16.25
N MET A 777 -23.37 14.32 15.91
CA MET A 777 -23.93 13.09 15.33
C MET A 777 -23.27 12.67 14.01
N ALA A 778 -22.62 13.59 13.30
CA ALA A 778 -21.87 13.30 12.08
C ALA A 778 -20.42 12.84 12.33
N MET A 779 -19.96 12.87 13.58
CA MET A 779 -18.58 12.46 13.95
C MET A 779 -18.46 10.94 14.14
N PRO A 780 -17.29 10.33 13.91
CA PRO A 780 -17.12 8.88 13.94
C PRO A 780 -17.56 8.20 15.26
N GLY A 781 -17.23 8.80 16.41
CA GLY A 781 -17.61 8.26 17.71
C GLY A 781 -19.15 8.17 17.89
N PRO A 782 -19.86 9.31 17.80
CA PRO A 782 -21.33 9.34 17.78
C PRO A 782 -21.96 8.44 16.71
N MET A 783 -21.42 8.44 15.49
CA MET A 783 -21.92 7.59 14.41
C MET A 783 -21.75 6.09 14.72
N ALA A 784 -20.72 5.71 15.48
CA ALA A 784 -20.56 4.33 15.96
C ALA A 784 -21.67 3.91 16.94
N GLU A 785 -22.20 4.83 17.74
CA GLU A 785 -23.33 4.55 18.64
C GLU A 785 -24.63 4.41 17.86
N ILE A 786 -24.89 5.33 16.94
CA ILE A 786 -26.04 5.31 16.04
C ILE A 786 -26.01 4.05 15.15
N GLY A 787 -24.83 3.73 14.61
CA GLY A 787 -24.59 2.56 13.78
C GLY A 787 -24.91 1.24 14.49
N ARG A 788 -24.65 1.13 15.81
CA ARG A 788 -25.02 -0.07 16.59
C ARG A 788 -26.54 -0.27 16.67
N VAL A 789 -27.30 0.81 16.92
CA VAL A 789 -28.77 0.76 16.96
C VAL A 789 -29.33 0.46 15.57
N LEU A 790 -28.81 1.14 14.54
CA LEU A 790 -29.20 0.91 13.15
C LEU A 790 -28.91 -0.52 12.70
N SER A 791 -27.75 -1.08 13.05
CA SER A 791 -27.36 -2.45 12.75
C SER A 791 -28.34 -3.46 13.35
N SER A 792 -28.74 -3.27 14.62
CA SER A 792 -29.75 -4.11 15.27
C SER A 792 -31.10 -4.04 14.53
N LYS A 793 -31.53 -2.83 14.14
CA LYS A 793 -32.80 -2.66 13.41
C LYS A 793 -32.78 -3.31 12.03
N LEU A 794 -31.67 -3.16 11.30
CA LEU A 794 -31.48 -3.77 9.99
C LEU A 794 -31.44 -5.30 10.07
N GLU A 795 -30.85 -5.85 11.13
CA GLU A 795 -30.85 -7.30 11.38
C GLU A 795 -32.27 -7.83 11.66
N GLU A 796 -33.06 -7.12 12.48
CA GLU A 796 -34.47 -7.45 12.71
C GLU A 796 -35.29 -7.46 11.41
N LEU A 797 -35.10 -6.44 10.55
CA LEU A 797 -35.80 -6.33 9.27
C LEU A 797 -35.34 -7.36 8.24
N HIS A 798 -34.08 -7.81 8.31
CA HIS A 798 -33.56 -8.84 7.42
C HIS A 798 -34.10 -10.24 7.77
N GLN A 799 -34.40 -10.48 9.04
CA GLN A 799 -34.98 -11.74 9.51
C GLN A 799 -36.50 -11.86 9.25
N GLN A 800 -37.17 -10.74 8.94
CA GLN A 800 -38.59 -10.65 8.59
C GLN A 800 -38.81 -10.75 7.07
#